data_AF-A0A2E6CGX4-F1
#
_entry.id   AF-A0A2E6CGX4-F1
#
_cell.length_a   1.000
_cell.length_b   1.000
_cell.length_c   1.000
_cell.angle_alpha   90.00
_cell.angle_beta   90.00
_cell.angle_gamma   90.00
#
_symmetry.space_group_name_H-M   'P 1'
#
loop_
_entity.id
_entity.type
_entity.pdbx_description
1 polymer ?
#
loop_
_entity_poly.entity_id
_entity_poly.type
_entity_poly.pdbx_seq_one_letter_code
_entity_poly.pdbx_strand_id
1 'polypeptide(L)'
;MSGAPATSRLYFFDNVRYLVIIWVTLFHVASGLAGHQEFIRDSNTSVVFSVFHAYSVTVMMAIMFFTAGYFSTPSLRNRRTGLFLKNKLVRLGVPWLVGVLFLGPTMPYMAYYSRSFAGLSSDSYWDFWQRYMGSIFDGWLLPINFTANPIFHQQHFWFLSVLFVFFVAHALLRDARARWGLTDAEPAVERAVSQWDFARAFLLTALVAIVGFALSNQLDLPSGTFAFFFKVSALDVALYGSVYALGAYAHARGWYTNAQAPGWKAVGFIALFLLGAALSSAAVFFQSGMDSPLLMFFGSAAAVLINLLSVLGFTSLIHRYMNTPSHINERFAANSYSVYLVQYPVVLVFRLMNFSWEVSPFIKFITAGVPALVVSYLISEYLIGRRPPLAVFATVGMHATLCLFGLPRTDFSHQLLDRQAQFHAVIPAEARPVALLDERMGSGGWGSSMTGITWQDGELYFGSTEGLQAMRTEGIWKMLEGEESIRRVAALGQGLLAVAGDRTLSIWHSDTNNAQEINLSGEGIVNELVSDGKGGFFYEFVSDKGNAMLVHRHSDDTEQVSSLPIAGAGALSTTHQSILWTADSTLAVYRLDISADGALRVRNSFAEVFMADGKYGRARPDPMQHTVSGLTVDREGRLFLVNRVGLQVFDPTGALLGVVQLPDQPTDCTFGGPDLSTLYIATKDQVYALETRTAGSPLAPLDEMINDL
;
A
#
# COMPACT_ATOMS: atom_id res chain seq x y z
N MET A 1 28.32 -42.93 39.44
CA MET A 1 28.10 -42.11 38.23
C MET A 1 26.60 -41.86 38.10
N SER A 2 26.10 -40.78 38.70
CA SER A 2 24.71 -40.35 38.58
C SER A 2 24.53 -39.68 37.23
N GLY A 3 23.89 -40.38 36.29
CA GLY A 3 23.51 -39.79 35.00
C GLY A 3 22.64 -38.57 35.24
N ALA A 4 23.08 -37.41 34.75
CA ALA A 4 22.23 -36.23 34.69
C ALA A 4 20.96 -36.60 33.89
N PRO A 5 19.75 -36.29 34.38
CA PRO A 5 18.54 -36.57 33.62
C PRO A 5 18.63 -35.82 32.28
N ALA A 6 18.50 -36.55 31.18
CA ALA A 6 18.44 -35.97 29.85
C ALA A 6 17.26 -35.00 29.82
N THR A 7 17.53 -33.70 29.69
CA THR A 7 16.50 -32.69 29.47
C THR A 7 15.68 -33.12 28.26
N SER A 8 14.41 -33.46 28.45
CA SER A 8 13.52 -33.90 27.40
C SER A 8 13.43 -32.82 26.31
N ARG A 9 13.86 -33.15 25.09
CA ARG A 9 13.77 -32.23 23.94
C ARG A 9 12.31 -31.91 23.70
N LEU A 10 11.95 -30.63 23.69
CA LEU A 10 10.59 -30.16 23.40
C LEU A 10 10.33 -30.16 21.89
N TYR A 11 9.97 -31.33 21.34
CA TYR A 11 9.79 -31.53 19.89
C TYR A 11 8.77 -30.58 19.26
N PHE A 12 7.74 -30.18 20.00
CA PHE A 12 6.73 -29.28 19.44
C PHE A 12 7.25 -27.89 19.06
N PHE A 13 8.28 -27.36 19.72
CA PHE A 13 8.85 -26.06 19.36
C PHE A 13 9.59 -26.11 18.02
N ASP A 14 10.21 -27.26 17.69
CA ASP A 14 10.76 -27.50 16.37
C ASP A 14 9.65 -27.42 15.31
N ASN A 15 8.46 -27.93 15.63
CA ASN A 15 7.28 -27.91 14.76
C ASN A 15 6.68 -26.50 14.61
N VAL A 16 6.56 -25.76 15.71
CA VAL A 16 6.12 -24.35 15.69
C VAL A 16 6.98 -23.54 14.72
N ARG A 17 8.30 -23.71 14.77
CA ARG A 17 9.23 -22.93 13.96
C ARG A 17 9.02 -23.15 12.46
N TYR A 18 9.04 -24.39 11.97
CA TYR A 18 8.91 -24.60 10.53
C TYR A 18 7.49 -24.32 10.02
N LEU A 19 6.44 -24.60 10.81
CA LEU A 19 5.06 -24.31 10.42
C LEU A 19 4.84 -22.81 10.26
N VAL A 20 5.41 -21.98 11.15
CA VAL A 20 5.35 -20.52 10.97
C VAL A 20 6.11 -20.09 9.73
N ILE A 21 7.26 -20.69 9.39
CA ILE A 21 7.97 -20.34 8.14
C ILE A 21 7.19 -20.75 6.87
N ILE A 22 6.51 -21.89 6.88
CA ILE A 22 5.56 -22.26 5.81
C ILE A 22 4.45 -21.21 5.72
N TRP A 23 3.88 -20.82 6.86
CA TRP A 23 2.83 -19.79 6.91
C TRP A 23 3.33 -18.42 6.39
N VAL A 24 4.52 -17.98 6.78
CA VAL A 24 5.17 -16.75 6.26
C VAL A 24 5.30 -16.81 4.74
N THR A 25 5.69 -17.95 4.19
CA THR A 25 5.82 -18.13 2.74
C THR A 25 4.48 -17.97 2.03
N LEU A 26 3.43 -18.62 2.55
CA LEU A 26 2.08 -18.50 2.03
C LEU A 26 1.50 -17.10 2.19
N PHE A 27 1.83 -16.40 3.28
CA PHE A 27 1.49 -15.01 3.49
C PHE A 27 2.04 -14.11 2.38
N HIS A 28 3.32 -14.26 2.01
CA HIS A 28 3.90 -13.46 0.92
C HIS A 28 3.26 -13.76 -0.45
N VAL A 29 2.81 -15.00 -0.67
CA VAL A 29 2.04 -15.34 -1.88
C VAL A 29 0.69 -14.65 -1.87
N ALA A 30 -0.04 -14.73 -0.74
CA ALA A 30 -1.35 -14.08 -0.58
C ALA A 30 -1.29 -12.55 -0.61
N SER A 31 -0.18 -11.95 -0.15
CA SER A 31 -0.02 -10.49 -0.02
C SER A 31 -0.30 -9.77 -1.33
N GLY A 32 0.22 -10.27 -2.45
CA GLY A 32 -0.05 -9.66 -3.75
C GLY A 32 -1.33 -10.13 -4.45
N LEU A 33 -2.13 -10.97 -3.80
CA LEU A 33 -3.49 -11.35 -4.19
C LEU A 33 -4.57 -10.71 -3.28
N ALA A 34 -4.13 -9.95 -2.27
CA ALA A 34 -4.98 -9.32 -1.26
C ALA A 34 -5.45 -7.91 -1.64
N GLY A 35 -5.02 -7.37 -2.79
CA GLY A 35 -5.39 -6.03 -3.26
C GLY A 35 -4.70 -4.88 -2.53
N HIS A 36 -3.69 -5.17 -1.71
CA HIS A 36 -2.82 -4.17 -1.07
C HIS A 36 -1.63 -3.80 -1.96
N GLN A 37 -1.00 -2.67 -1.64
CA GLN A 37 0.32 -2.30 -2.18
C GLN A 37 1.33 -3.38 -1.78
N GLU A 38 1.97 -4.00 -2.77
CA GLU A 38 2.98 -5.04 -2.59
C GLU A 38 3.93 -5.02 -3.80
N PHE A 39 5.13 -5.61 -3.72
CA PHE A 39 6.13 -5.57 -4.80
C PHE A 39 5.52 -5.89 -6.17
N ILE A 40 4.95 -7.09 -6.30
CA ILE A 40 4.16 -7.46 -7.46
C ILE A 40 2.71 -7.39 -6.99
N ARG A 41 1.91 -6.52 -7.62
CA ARG A 41 0.47 -6.40 -7.36
C ARG A 41 -0.27 -7.11 -8.47
N ASP A 42 -1.26 -7.92 -8.12
CA ASP A 42 -2.22 -8.43 -9.10
C ASP A 42 -3.52 -7.62 -8.99
N SER A 43 -4.12 -7.25 -10.11
CA SER A 43 -5.45 -6.65 -10.16
C SER A 43 -6.56 -7.66 -9.88
N ASN A 44 -6.32 -8.95 -10.15
CA ASN A 44 -7.25 -10.01 -9.80
C ASN A 44 -7.01 -10.43 -8.35
N THR A 45 -7.82 -9.87 -7.44
CA THR A 45 -7.65 -9.99 -5.99
C THR A 45 -8.76 -10.82 -5.36
N SER A 46 -8.61 -11.20 -4.10
CA SER A 46 -9.67 -11.89 -3.36
C SER A 46 -9.70 -11.45 -1.91
N VAL A 47 -10.89 -11.12 -1.42
CA VAL A 47 -11.16 -10.80 -0.02
C VAL A 47 -10.67 -11.92 0.92
N VAL A 48 -10.71 -13.18 0.47
CA VAL A 48 -10.18 -14.32 1.25
C VAL A 48 -8.68 -14.13 1.52
N PHE A 49 -7.91 -13.73 0.51
CA PHE A 49 -6.50 -13.46 0.66
C PHE A 49 -6.24 -12.16 1.43
N SER A 50 -7.11 -11.15 1.34
CA SER A 50 -7.05 -9.95 2.18
C SER A 50 -7.23 -10.27 3.67
N VAL A 51 -8.24 -11.07 4.02
CA VAL A 51 -8.46 -11.51 5.41
C VAL A 51 -7.31 -12.39 5.89
N PHE A 52 -6.88 -13.35 5.06
CA PHE A 52 -5.73 -14.19 5.39
C PHE A 52 -4.47 -13.36 5.60
N HIS A 53 -4.19 -12.38 4.73
CA HIS A 53 -3.08 -11.45 4.84
C HIS A 53 -3.13 -10.66 6.16
N ALA A 54 -4.26 -10.01 6.45
CA ALA A 54 -4.46 -9.19 7.65
C ALA A 54 -4.29 -10.01 8.95
N TYR A 55 -4.85 -11.21 8.98
CA TYR A 55 -4.66 -12.11 10.13
C TYR A 55 -3.19 -12.56 10.25
N SER A 56 -2.59 -12.98 9.15
CA SER A 56 -1.23 -13.53 9.12
C SER A 56 -0.20 -12.51 9.58
N VAL A 57 -0.23 -11.28 9.04
CA VAL A 57 0.72 -10.21 9.41
C VAL A 57 0.62 -9.87 10.90
N THR A 58 -0.58 -9.98 11.46
CA THR A 58 -0.82 -9.67 12.87
C THR A 58 -0.16 -10.68 13.80
N VAL A 59 -0.16 -11.98 13.48
CA VAL A 59 0.09 -13.04 14.49
C VAL A 59 1.43 -13.76 14.39
N MET A 60 1.97 -13.91 13.17
CA MET A 60 3.10 -14.82 12.92
C MET A 60 4.38 -14.40 13.67
N MET A 61 4.62 -13.09 13.76
CA MET A 61 5.84 -12.55 14.35
C MET A 61 5.87 -12.71 15.86
N ALA A 62 4.73 -12.51 16.54
CA ALA A 62 4.65 -12.74 17.98
C ALA A 62 4.97 -14.19 18.36
N ILE A 63 4.51 -15.18 17.57
CA ILE A 63 4.85 -16.60 17.79
C ILE A 63 6.37 -16.81 17.70
N MET A 64 7.02 -16.21 16.71
CA MET A 64 8.48 -16.31 16.52
C MET A 64 9.27 -15.61 17.63
N PHE A 65 8.86 -14.41 18.05
CA PHE A 65 9.52 -13.68 19.14
C PHE A 65 9.34 -14.37 20.50
N PHE A 66 8.15 -14.91 20.78
CA PHE A 66 7.92 -15.75 21.96
C PHE A 66 8.85 -16.97 21.96
N THR A 67 8.91 -17.69 20.85
CA THR A 67 9.77 -18.88 20.70
C THR A 67 11.24 -18.52 20.86
N ALA A 68 11.69 -17.40 20.29
CA ALA A 68 13.06 -16.93 20.43
C ALA A 68 13.40 -16.54 21.87
N GLY A 69 12.47 -15.88 22.57
CA GLY A 69 12.57 -15.55 24.00
C GLY A 69 12.70 -16.79 24.86
N TYR A 70 11.87 -17.81 24.62
CA TYR A 70 11.89 -19.08 25.37
C TYR A 70 13.27 -19.77 25.35
N PHE A 71 13.96 -19.77 24.21
CA PHE A 71 15.28 -20.38 24.08
C PHE A 71 16.47 -19.43 24.33
N SER A 72 16.20 -18.15 24.60
CA SER A 72 17.26 -17.16 24.80
C SER A 72 18.00 -17.35 26.12
N THR A 73 17.27 -17.58 27.23
CA THR A 73 17.85 -17.76 28.57
C THR A 73 18.78 -18.98 28.67
N PRO A 74 18.39 -20.19 28.20
CA PRO A 74 19.30 -21.34 28.19
C PRO A 74 20.53 -21.12 27.33
N SER A 75 20.37 -20.44 26.19
CA SER A 75 21.48 -20.12 25.29
C SER A 75 22.49 -19.16 25.93
N LEU A 76 22.10 -18.42 26.97
CA LEU A 76 22.90 -17.40 27.64
C LEU A 76 23.49 -17.89 28.98
N ARG A 77 22.83 -18.83 29.68
CA ARG A 77 23.14 -19.29 31.05
C ARG A 77 24.62 -19.63 31.30
N ASN A 78 25.27 -20.30 30.35
CA ASN A 78 26.66 -20.79 30.51
C ASN A 78 27.66 -20.05 29.63
N ARG A 79 27.34 -18.82 29.17
CA ARG A 79 28.20 -18.06 28.24
C ARG A 79 28.37 -16.62 28.71
N ARG A 80 29.59 -16.08 28.59
CA ARG A 80 29.84 -14.64 28.74
C ARG A 80 29.08 -13.86 27.66
N THR A 81 28.62 -12.65 27.97
CA THR A 81 27.88 -11.79 27.04
C THR A 81 28.56 -11.63 25.69
N GLY A 82 29.86 -11.30 25.68
CA GLY A 82 30.61 -11.14 24.42
C GLY A 82 30.61 -12.41 23.55
N LEU A 83 30.77 -13.60 24.14
CA LEU A 83 30.75 -14.86 23.39
C LEU A 83 29.34 -15.21 22.89
N PHE A 84 28.31 -14.95 23.71
CA PHE A 84 26.92 -15.10 23.30
C PHE A 84 26.58 -14.21 22.11
N LEU A 85 26.89 -12.91 22.20
CA LEU A 85 26.62 -11.94 21.13
C LEU A 85 27.42 -12.23 19.86
N LYS A 86 28.71 -12.59 19.98
CA LYS A 86 29.51 -13.04 18.84
C LYS A 86 28.86 -14.22 18.11
N ASN A 87 28.40 -15.23 18.85
CA ASN A 87 27.75 -16.40 18.27
C ASN A 87 26.42 -16.05 17.58
N LYS A 88 25.65 -15.12 18.15
CA LYS A 88 24.42 -14.62 17.52
C LYS A 88 24.72 -13.79 16.29
N LEU A 89 25.74 -12.93 16.33
CA LEU A 89 26.15 -12.09 15.20
C LEU A 89 26.62 -12.93 14.01
N VAL A 90 27.42 -13.97 14.24
CA VAL A 90 27.86 -14.88 13.17
C VAL A 90 26.68 -15.68 12.60
N ARG A 91 25.78 -16.17 13.46
CA ARG A 91 24.67 -17.03 13.03
C ARG A 91 23.52 -16.26 12.38
N LEU A 92 23.26 -15.04 12.82
CA LEU A 92 22.11 -14.23 12.39
C LEU A 92 22.55 -13.02 11.59
N GLY A 93 23.55 -12.28 12.07
CA GLY A 93 24.02 -11.04 11.46
C GLY A 93 24.71 -11.25 10.11
N VAL A 94 25.58 -12.25 9.95
CA VAL A 94 26.24 -12.49 8.66
C VAL A 94 25.24 -12.88 7.57
N PRO A 95 24.34 -13.88 7.76
CA PRO A 95 23.32 -14.19 6.75
C PRO A 95 22.35 -13.04 6.52
N TRP A 96 22.00 -12.27 7.56
CA TRP A 96 21.17 -11.07 7.44
C TRP A 96 21.84 -10.00 6.57
N LEU A 97 23.13 -9.71 6.78
CA LEU A 97 23.86 -8.71 6.00
C LEU A 97 23.96 -9.13 4.52
N VAL A 98 24.31 -10.40 4.26
CA VAL A 98 24.31 -10.94 2.89
C VAL A 98 22.91 -10.87 2.27
N GLY A 99 21.88 -11.20 3.04
CA GLY A 99 20.48 -11.10 2.64
C GLY A 99 20.13 -9.67 2.24
N VAL A 100 20.34 -8.69 3.11
CA VAL A 100 20.00 -7.28 2.87
C VAL A 100 20.76 -6.69 1.68
N LEU A 101 22.05 -7.01 1.53
CA LEU A 101 22.89 -6.43 0.47
C LEU A 101 22.66 -7.04 -0.92
N PHE A 102 22.37 -8.35 -0.99
CA PHE A 102 22.34 -9.07 -2.29
C PHE A 102 20.98 -9.66 -2.64
N LEU A 103 20.22 -10.20 -1.67
CA LEU A 103 18.85 -10.69 -1.92
C LEU A 103 17.82 -9.57 -1.76
N GLY A 104 18.08 -8.63 -0.86
CA GLY A 104 17.25 -7.48 -0.56
C GLY A 104 16.84 -6.70 -1.81
N PRO A 105 17.80 -6.26 -2.63
CA PRO A 105 17.50 -5.42 -3.80
C PRO A 105 16.81 -6.17 -4.95
N THR A 106 16.85 -7.50 -5.00
CA THR A 106 16.18 -8.23 -6.09
C THR A 106 14.66 -8.16 -6.00
N MET A 107 14.10 -8.02 -4.80
CA MET A 107 12.67 -7.94 -4.55
C MET A 107 12.04 -6.65 -5.14
N PRO A 108 12.49 -5.43 -4.78
CA PRO A 108 12.02 -4.21 -5.42
C PRO A 108 12.38 -4.15 -6.91
N TYR A 109 13.53 -4.71 -7.33
CA TYR A 109 13.86 -4.75 -8.76
C TYR A 109 12.85 -5.59 -9.58
N MET A 110 12.44 -6.75 -9.07
CA MET A 110 11.36 -7.55 -9.67
C MET A 110 10.01 -6.81 -9.68
N ALA A 111 9.75 -5.94 -8.69
CA ALA A 111 8.58 -5.07 -8.69
C ALA A 111 8.63 -4.08 -9.87
N TYR A 112 9.75 -3.41 -10.08
CA TYR A 112 9.94 -2.51 -11.22
C TYR A 112 9.79 -3.22 -12.55
N TYR A 113 10.40 -4.39 -12.66
CA TYR A 113 10.26 -5.24 -13.84
C TYR A 113 8.79 -5.57 -14.15
N SER A 114 7.98 -5.87 -13.14
CA SER A 114 6.54 -6.09 -13.35
C SER A 114 5.81 -4.84 -13.85
N ARG A 115 6.27 -3.63 -13.51
CA ARG A 115 5.63 -2.34 -13.80
C ARG A 115 6.35 -1.55 -14.89
N SER A 116 6.94 -2.25 -15.85
CA SER A 116 7.61 -1.63 -16.99
C SER A 116 8.78 -0.69 -16.65
N PHE A 117 9.45 -0.94 -15.52
CA PHE A 117 10.48 -0.06 -14.94
C PHE A 117 10.01 1.39 -14.71
N ALA A 118 8.70 1.59 -14.50
CA ALA A 118 8.12 2.90 -14.24
C ALA A 118 8.84 3.61 -13.07
N GLY A 119 9.36 4.81 -13.34
CA GLY A 119 10.12 5.61 -12.37
C GLY A 119 11.63 5.38 -12.38
N LEU A 120 12.15 4.38 -13.10
CA LEU A 120 13.59 4.23 -13.36
C LEU A 120 13.97 4.88 -14.69
N SER A 121 15.25 5.25 -14.81
CA SER A 121 15.82 5.77 -16.06
C SER A 121 16.36 4.66 -16.98
N SER A 122 16.48 3.44 -16.47
CA SER A 122 17.01 2.28 -17.19
C SER A 122 16.50 0.98 -16.57
N ASP A 123 16.58 -0.10 -17.35
CA ASP A 123 16.41 -1.49 -16.93
C ASP A 123 17.74 -2.09 -16.40
N SER A 124 18.73 -1.25 -16.08
CA SER A 124 20.02 -1.68 -15.53
C SER A 124 19.89 -1.98 -14.05
N TYR A 125 20.12 -3.25 -13.68
CA TYR A 125 20.14 -3.63 -12.27
C TYR A 125 21.28 -2.95 -11.50
N TRP A 126 22.42 -2.69 -12.15
CA TRP A 126 23.54 -2.00 -11.52
C TRP A 126 23.18 -0.56 -11.13
N ASP A 127 22.56 0.18 -12.05
CA ASP A 127 22.12 1.57 -11.80
C ASP A 127 21.07 1.59 -10.69
N PHE A 128 20.10 0.67 -10.75
CA PHE A 128 19.10 0.49 -9.71
C PHE A 128 19.74 0.19 -8.35
N TRP A 129 20.68 -0.76 -8.30
CA TRP A 129 21.31 -1.20 -7.06
C TRP A 129 22.14 -0.07 -6.42
N GLN A 130 22.88 0.70 -7.22
CA GLN A 130 23.61 1.88 -6.74
C GLN A 130 22.68 2.91 -6.10
N ARG A 131 21.54 3.21 -6.74
CA ARG A 131 20.53 4.13 -6.17
C ARG A 131 19.87 3.55 -4.92
N TYR A 132 19.53 2.27 -4.95
CA TYR A 132 18.90 1.56 -3.84
C TYR A 132 19.84 1.47 -2.62
N MET A 133 21.15 1.34 -2.81
CA MET A 133 22.14 1.42 -1.73
C MET A 133 22.44 2.87 -1.34
N GLY A 134 22.45 3.80 -2.30
CA GLY A 134 22.65 5.23 -2.06
C GLY A 134 21.59 5.85 -1.17
N SER A 135 20.34 5.39 -1.25
CA SER A 135 19.23 5.88 -0.41
C SER A 135 19.48 5.72 1.10
N ILE A 136 20.32 4.76 1.52
CA ILE A 136 20.77 4.59 2.91
C ILE A 136 21.42 5.89 3.44
N PHE A 137 22.10 6.63 2.56
CA PHE A 137 22.80 7.86 2.89
C PHE A 137 22.02 9.13 2.53
N ASP A 138 20.85 8.98 1.88
CA ASP A 138 20.04 10.08 1.34
C ASP A 138 18.63 10.06 1.96
N GLY A 139 18.56 10.32 3.27
CA GLY A 139 17.29 10.42 4.00
C GLY A 139 16.48 9.13 4.06
N TRP A 140 17.06 7.97 3.71
CA TRP A 140 16.40 6.67 3.62
C TRP A 140 15.33 6.58 2.53
N LEU A 141 15.14 7.62 1.72
CA LEU A 141 14.11 7.62 0.70
C LEU A 141 14.63 6.94 -0.55
N LEU A 142 13.94 5.89 -0.98
CA LEU A 142 14.08 5.35 -2.32
C LEU A 142 13.43 6.37 -3.27
N PRO A 143 14.20 7.09 -4.10
CA PRO A 143 13.69 8.16 -4.95
C PRO A 143 13.03 7.57 -6.21
N ILE A 144 12.13 6.60 -6.03
CA ILE A 144 11.64 5.75 -7.11
C ILE A 144 10.17 5.38 -6.87
N ASN A 145 9.33 5.69 -7.87
CA ASN A 145 7.88 5.49 -7.84
C ASN A 145 7.51 4.00 -7.78
N PHE A 146 6.30 3.65 -7.35
CA PHE A 146 5.81 2.26 -7.42
C PHE A 146 6.55 1.20 -6.58
N THR A 147 7.25 1.61 -5.52
CA THR A 147 7.74 0.68 -4.49
C THR A 147 6.68 0.42 -3.43
N ALA A 148 6.64 -0.80 -2.88
CA ALA A 148 5.79 -1.13 -1.72
C ALA A 148 6.16 -0.31 -0.46
N ASN A 149 7.38 0.22 -0.42
CA ASN A 149 7.83 1.10 0.65
C ASN A 149 8.83 2.13 0.07
N PRO A 150 8.53 3.43 0.15
CA PRO A 150 9.42 4.49 -0.33
C PRO A 150 10.62 4.71 0.57
N ILE A 151 10.69 4.05 1.72
CA ILE A 151 11.83 4.08 2.63
C ILE A 151 12.65 2.79 2.46
N PHE A 152 13.98 2.94 2.43
CA PHE A 152 14.91 1.83 2.50
C PHE A 152 14.57 0.97 3.72
N HIS A 153 14.31 -0.30 3.45
CA HIS A 153 13.98 -1.27 4.47
C HIS A 153 14.68 -2.58 4.15
N GLN A 154 14.93 -3.35 5.21
CA GLN A 154 15.64 -4.63 5.13
C GLN A 154 14.78 -5.76 4.58
N GLN A 155 13.72 -5.44 3.84
CA GLN A 155 12.81 -6.41 3.25
C GLN A 155 12.24 -7.34 4.32
N HIS A 156 11.98 -8.61 4.01
CA HIS A 156 11.51 -9.60 4.99
C HIS A 156 12.53 -9.90 6.10
N PHE A 157 13.79 -9.45 5.99
CA PHE A 157 14.86 -9.72 6.95
C PHE A 157 14.78 -8.89 8.24
N TRP A 158 13.86 -7.93 8.32
CA TRP A 158 13.69 -7.04 9.49
C TRP A 158 13.59 -7.79 10.82
N PHE A 159 12.92 -8.96 10.83
CA PHE A 159 12.76 -9.80 12.02
C PHE A 159 14.11 -10.18 12.63
N LEU A 160 15.14 -10.48 11.81
CA LEU A 160 16.47 -10.82 12.31
C LEU A 160 17.16 -9.63 13.00
N SER A 161 16.94 -8.42 12.48
CA SER A 161 17.52 -7.20 13.04
C SER A 161 16.92 -6.90 14.42
N VAL A 162 15.58 -6.91 14.54
CA VAL A 162 14.86 -6.72 15.82
C VAL A 162 15.23 -7.81 16.81
N LEU A 163 15.28 -9.07 16.36
CA LEU A 163 15.64 -10.19 17.21
C LEU A 163 17.07 -10.07 17.75
N PHE A 164 18.01 -9.57 16.94
CA PHE A 164 19.37 -9.32 17.40
C PHE A 164 19.41 -8.24 18.49
N VAL A 165 18.64 -7.17 18.35
CA VAL A 165 18.47 -6.13 19.39
C VAL A 165 17.94 -6.75 20.70
N PHE A 166 16.95 -7.63 20.63
CA PHE A 166 16.45 -8.32 21.83
C PHE A 166 17.47 -9.26 22.47
N PHE A 167 18.33 -9.92 21.68
CA PHE A 167 19.45 -10.68 22.25
C PHE A 167 20.48 -9.80 22.94
N VAL A 168 20.80 -8.63 22.38
CA VAL A 168 21.68 -7.64 23.02
C VAL A 168 21.06 -7.15 24.33
N ALA A 169 19.81 -6.68 24.29
CA ALA A 169 19.09 -6.19 25.46
C ALA A 169 19.00 -7.25 26.57
N HIS A 170 18.67 -8.50 26.23
CA HIS A 170 18.59 -9.60 27.19
C HIS A 170 19.97 -9.89 27.83
N ALA A 171 21.04 -9.91 27.04
CA ALA A 171 22.38 -10.16 27.57
C ALA A 171 22.87 -9.04 28.51
N LEU A 172 22.62 -7.77 28.14
CA LEU A 172 22.95 -6.62 28.97
C LEU A 172 22.11 -6.58 30.26
N LEU A 173 20.81 -6.90 30.18
CA LEU A 173 19.93 -6.96 31.34
C LEU A 173 20.40 -8.01 32.34
N ARG A 174 20.83 -9.20 31.88
CA ARG A 174 21.41 -10.23 32.75
C ARG A 174 22.65 -9.69 33.48
N ASP A 175 23.55 -9.03 32.76
CA ASP A 175 24.78 -8.49 33.37
C ASP A 175 24.47 -7.37 34.37
N ALA A 176 23.50 -6.50 34.08
CA ALA A 176 23.03 -5.46 35.00
C ALA A 176 22.42 -6.07 36.27
N ARG A 177 21.56 -7.09 36.14
CA ARG A 177 20.96 -7.81 37.28
C ARG A 177 22.04 -8.45 38.16
N ALA A 178 23.02 -9.10 37.55
CA ALA A 178 24.15 -9.68 38.28
C ALA A 178 24.95 -8.62 39.05
N ARG A 179 25.17 -7.43 38.45
CA ARG A 179 25.83 -6.29 39.13
C ARG A 179 25.01 -5.73 40.30
N TRP A 180 23.69 -5.78 40.20
CA TRP A 180 22.78 -5.35 41.27
C TRP A 180 22.51 -6.43 42.32
N GLY A 181 23.23 -7.56 42.28
CA GLY A 181 23.04 -8.66 43.25
C GLY A 181 21.71 -9.39 43.08
N LEU A 182 21.00 -9.18 41.98
CA LEU A 182 19.79 -9.92 41.63
C LEU A 182 20.22 -11.26 41.02
N THR A 183 20.29 -12.30 41.84
CA THR A 183 20.55 -13.66 41.36
C THR A 183 19.35 -14.20 40.59
N ASP A 184 19.63 -14.93 39.51
CA ASP A 184 18.58 -15.71 38.84
C ASP A 184 18.05 -16.72 39.85
N ALA A 185 16.73 -16.73 40.07
CA ALA A 185 16.09 -17.74 40.88
C ALA A 185 16.47 -19.12 40.33
N GLU A 186 16.76 -20.09 41.21
CA GLU A 186 16.90 -21.47 40.77
C GLU A 186 15.69 -21.85 39.91
N PRO A 187 15.88 -22.54 38.77
CA PRO A 187 14.78 -22.93 37.92
C PRO A 187 13.74 -23.61 38.79
N ALA A 188 12.50 -23.10 38.76
CA ALA A 188 11.46 -23.59 39.65
C ALA A 188 11.36 -25.10 39.50
N VAL A 189 11.68 -25.82 40.58
CA VAL A 189 11.46 -27.26 40.73
C VAL A 189 10.10 -27.59 40.12
N GLU A 190 10.03 -28.65 39.31
CA GLU A 190 8.88 -29.27 38.63
C GLU A 190 7.50 -28.99 39.27
N ARG A 191 7.01 -27.76 39.20
CA ARG A 191 5.72 -27.34 39.74
C ARG A 191 4.76 -27.13 38.59
N ALA A 192 3.55 -27.67 38.72
CA ALA A 192 2.48 -27.38 37.78
C ALA A 192 2.26 -25.87 37.68
N VAL A 193 2.09 -25.36 36.45
CA VAL A 193 1.91 -23.93 36.22
C VAL A 193 0.59 -23.47 36.86
N SER A 194 0.68 -22.56 37.84
CA SER A 194 -0.49 -21.92 38.43
C SER A 194 -1.24 -21.11 37.36
N GLN A 195 -2.54 -21.37 37.19
CA GLN A 195 -3.38 -20.61 36.25
C GLN A 195 -3.41 -19.11 36.58
N TRP A 196 -3.27 -18.76 37.86
CA TRP A 196 -3.17 -17.38 38.32
C TRP A 196 -1.85 -16.72 37.93
N ASP A 197 -0.72 -17.41 38.09
CA ASP A 197 0.59 -16.87 37.69
C ASP A 197 0.69 -16.73 36.17
N PHE A 198 0.05 -17.65 35.43
CA PHE A 198 -0.10 -17.56 33.98
C PHE A 198 -0.95 -16.33 33.59
N ALA A 199 -2.15 -16.19 34.16
CA ALA A 199 -3.05 -15.08 33.85
C ALA A 199 -2.41 -13.72 34.18
N ARG A 200 -1.70 -13.62 35.32
CA ARG A 200 -0.96 -12.42 35.70
C ARG A 200 0.13 -12.06 34.70
N ALA A 201 0.95 -13.03 34.29
CA ALA A 201 2.00 -12.79 33.30
C ALA A 201 1.42 -12.38 31.93
N PHE A 202 0.32 -13.01 31.52
CA PHE A 202 -0.38 -12.70 30.28
C PHE A 202 -0.97 -11.29 30.29
N LEU A 203 -1.72 -10.93 31.35
CA LEU A 203 -2.31 -9.60 31.51
C LEU A 203 -1.26 -8.50 31.63
N LEU A 204 -0.15 -8.75 32.33
CA LEU A 204 0.96 -7.81 32.42
C LEU A 204 1.62 -7.60 31.05
N THR A 205 1.79 -8.67 30.26
CA THR A 205 2.33 -8.57 28.89
C THR A 205 1.40 -7.74 28.00
N ALA A 206 0.09 -7.99 28.07
CA ALA A 206 -0.91 -7.21 27.35
C ALA A 206 -0.87 -5.73 27.76
N LEU A 207 -0.84 -5.45 29.07
CA LEU A 207 -0.79 -4.09 29.59
C LEU A 207 0.46 -3.34 29.11
N VAL A 208 1.65 -3.95 29.20
CA VAL A 208 2.91 -3.33 28.74
C VAL A 208 2.87 -3.03 27.25
N ALA A 209 2.36 -3.96 26.43
CA ALA A 209 2.25 -3.75 24.98
C ALA A 209 1.23 -2.64 24.65
N ILE A 210 0.06 -2.61 25.30
CA ILE A 210 -0.98 -1.59 25.08
C ILE A 210 -0.51 -0.20 25.52
N VAL A 211 0.11 -0.10 26.70
CA VAL A 211 0.65 1.17 27.20
C VAL A 211 1.82 1.64 26.33
N GLY A 212 2.70 0.73 25.92
CA GLY A 212 3.80 1.07 25.00
C GLY A 212 3.29 1.56 23.64
N PHE A 213 2.22 0.96 23.11
CA PHE A 213 1.52 1.44 21.92
C PHE A 213 0.99 2.87 22.12
N ALA A 214 0.20 3.08 23.18
CA ALA A 214 -0.41 4.37 23.46
C ALA A 214 0.64 5.48 23.68
N LEU A 215 1.70 5.19 24.43
CA LEU A 215 2.80 6.13 24.66
C LEU A 215 3.57 6.46 23.39
N SER A 216 3.82 5.47 22.52
CA SER A 216 4.54 5.71 21.26
C SER A 216 3.78 6.67 20.36
N ASN A 217 2.45 6.52 20.29
CA ASN A 217 1.60 7.44 19.54
C ASN A 217 1.50 8.83 20.17
N GLN A 218 1.38 8.91 21.50
CA GLN A 218 1.25 10.19 22.21
C GLN A 218 2.54 11.02 22.21
N LEU A 219 3.70 10.36 22.19
CA LEU A 219 5.01 11.01 22.20
C LEU A 219 5.60 11.19 20.79
N ASP A 220 4.84 10.85 19.76
CA ASP A 220 5.25 10.86 18.35
C ASP A 220 6.65 10.23 18.15
N LEU A 221 6.87 9.08 18.78
CA LEU A 221 8.18 8.45 18.77
C LEU A 221 8.54 8.02 17.33
N PRO A 222 9.78 8.24 16.88
CA PRO A 222 10.18 7.86 15.54
C PRO A 222 9.90 6.36 15.28
N SER A 223 9.10 6.09 14.25
CA SER A 223 8.88 4.73 13.75
C SER A 223 9.74 4.54 12.50
N GLY A 224 10.73 3.63 12.52
CA GLY A 224 11.60 3.47 11.36
C GLY A 224 12.90 2.70 11.58
N THR A 225 13.82 2.85 10.61
CA THR A 225 15.17 2.29 10.64
C THR A 225 16.09 3.18 11.48
N PHE A 226 16.63 2.63 12.57
CA PHE A 226 17.58 3.28 13.46
C PHE A 226 19.00 2.70 13.25
N ALA A 227 20.03 3.53 13.43
CA ALA A 227 21.44 3.15 13.37
C ALA A 227 21.85 2.42 12.06
N PHE A 228 21.48 3.01 10.93
CA PHE A 228 21.81 2.61 9.56
C PHE A 228 21.23 1.26 9.07
N PHE A 229 21.04 0.29 9.96
CA PHE A 229 20.63 -1.06 9.58
C PHE A 229 19.74 -1.78 10.61
N PHE A 230 19.17 -1.15 11.63
CA PHE A 230 18.24 -1.86 12.52
C PHE A 230 16.84 -1.26 12.40
N LYS A 231 15.85 -2.05 11.98
CA LYS A 231 14.46 -1.61 12.08
C LYS A 231 14.08 -1.65 13.56
N VAL A 232 13.93 -0.51 14.21
CA VAL A 232 13.52 -0.45 15.62
C VAL A 232 12.46 0.63 15.73
N SER A 233 11.20 0.21 15.71
CA SER A 233 10.07 1.05 16.08
C SER A 233 9.78 0.87 17.57
N ALA A 234 9.46 1.96 18.28
CA ALA A 234 9.00 1.89 19.67
C ALA A 234 7.80 0.95 19.83
N LEU A 235 6.92 0.93 18.83
CA LEU A 235 5.80 0.01 18.71
C LEU A 235 6.26 -1.46 18.63
N ASP A 236 7.18 -1.77 17.73
CA ASP A 236 7.72 -3.13 17.55
C ASP A 236 8.41 -3.61 18.84
N VAL A 237 9.13 -2.73 19.53
CA VAL A 237 9.79 -3.03 20.81
C VAL A 237 8.77 -3.28 21.91
N ALA A 238 7.70 -2.48 22.02
CA ALA A 238 6.67 -2.65 23.04
C ALA A 238 5.93 -3.98 22.88
N LEU A 239 5.43 -4.27 21.68
CA LEU A 239 4.70 -5.52 21.42
C LEU A 239 5.64 -6.73 21.40
N TYR A 240 6.62 -6.76 20.51
CA TYR A 240 7.43 -7.96 20.35
C TYR A 240 8.46 -8.15 21.47
N GLY A 241 8.93 -7.08 22.10
CA GLY A 241 9.82 -7.17 23.25
C GLY A 241 9.11 -7.73 24.48
N SER A 242 7.86 -7.33 24.74
CA SER A 242 7.05 -7.90 25.83
C SER A 242 6.70 -9.37 25.57
N VAL A 243 6.35 -9.74 24.33
CA VAL A 243 6.12 -11.14 23.92
C VAL A 243 7.40 -11.99 24.02
N TYR A 244 8.55 -11.45 23.64
CA TYR A 244 9.85 -12.11 23.81
C TYR A 244 10.18 -12.33 25.30
N ALA A 245 9.95 -11.30 26.14
CA ALA A 245 10.14 -11.40 27.58
C ALA A 245 9.19 -12.45 28.21
N LEU A 246 7.93 -12.53 27.74
CA LEU A 246 6.99 -13.58 28.11
C LEU A 246 7.52 -14.97 27.78
N GLY A 247 8.17 -15.14 26.62
CA GLY A 247 8.87 -16.37 26.25
C GLY A 247 10.00 -16.73 27.24
N ALA A 248 10.88 -15.77 27.56
CA ALA A 248 11.96 -15.98 28.52
C ALA A 248 11.43 -16.33 29.93
N TYR A 249 10.36 -15.66 30.35
CA TYR A 249 9.64 -15.95 31.60
C TYR A 249 9.01 -17.35 31.58
N ALA A 250 8.35 -17.73 30.48
CA ALA A 250 7.74 -19.03 30.30
C ALA A 250 8.77 -20.16 30.46
N HIS A 251 9.96 -20.01 29.89
CA HIS A 251 11.06 -20.94 30.11
C HIS A 251 11.49 -21.00 31.58
N ALA A 252 11.73 -19.84 32.22
CA ALA A 252 12.16 -19.77 33.62
C ALA A 252 11.16 -20.40 34.60
N ARG A 253 9.86 -20.44 34.24
CA ARG A 253 8.78 -21.05 35.01
C ARG A 253 8.44 -22.48 34.56
N GLY A 254 9.21 -23.09 33.67
CA GLY A 254 8.98 -24.46 33.22
C GLY A 254 7.65 -24.64 32.47
N TRP A 255 7.17 -23.62 31.76
CA TRP A 255 6.01 -23.80 30.88
C TRP A 255 6.36 -24.89 29.87
N TYR A 256 5.44 -25.83 29.65
CA TYR A 256 5.57 -26.99 28.74
C TYR A 256 6.51 -28.14 29.19
N THR A 257 7.20 -28.08 30.33
CA THR A 257 8.20 -29.12 30.71
C THR A 257 7.60 -30.41 31.28
N ASN A 258 6.27 -30.54 31.41
CA ASN A 258 5.56 -31.74 31.92
C ASN A 258 4.26 -32.06 31.15
N ALA A 259 4.25 -31.89 29.83
CA ALA A 259 3.06 -32.08 28.98
C ALA A 259 1.83 -31.22 29.34
N GLN A 260 2.00 -30.20 30.19
CA GLN A 260 0.97 -29.22 30.51
C GLN A 260 1.28 -27.92 29.76
N ALA A 261 0.50 -27.65 28.70
CA ALA A 261 0.44 -26.33 28.09
C ALA A 261 -0.41 -25.41 28.99
N PRO A 262 0.07 -24.23 29.39
CA PRO A 262 -0.74 -23.25 30.11
C PRO A 262 -2.01 -22.92 29.31
N GLY A 263 -3.15 -22.80 29.99
CA GLY A 263 -4.39 -22.31 29.38
C GLY A 263 -5.11 -23.24 28.38
N TRP A 264 -4.62 -24.43 28.01
CA TRP A 264 -5.25 -25.24 26.95
C TRP A 264 -6.74 -25.57 27.16
N LYS A 265 -7.19 -25.68 28.42
CA LYS A 265 -8.61 -25.90 28.79
C LYS A 265 -9.47 -24.63 28.70
N ALA A 266 -8.87 -23.44 28.66
CA ALA A 266 -9.53 -22.15 28.44
C ALA A 266 -9.39 -21.61 27.01
N VAL A 267 -8.50 -22.21 26.20
CA VAL A 267 -8.05 -21.71 24.89
C VAL A 267 -9.04 -21.94 23.75
N GLY A 268 -9.95 -22.91 23.83
CA GLY A 268 -10.89 -23.19 22.73
C GLY A 268 -12.03 -22.18 22.57
N PHE A 269 -12.57 -21.65 23.67
CA PHE A 269 -13.84 -20.90 23.67
C PHE A 269 -13.66 -19.38 23.60
N ILE A 270 -12.55 -18.86 24.13
CA ILE A 270 -12.23 -17.42 24.17
C ILE A 270 -11.44 -17.00 22.92
N ALA A 271 -10.64 -17.91 22.35
CA ALA A 271 -9.78 -17.61 21.20
C ALA A 271 -10.53 -17.63 19.85
N LEU A 272 -11.68 -18.29 19.71
CA LEU A 272 -12.52 -18.23 18.50
C LEU A 272 -13.52 -17.05 18.53
N PHE A 273 -13.99 -16.68 19.73
CA PHE A 273 -14.93 -15.58 19.93
C PHE A 273 -14.25 -14.20 19.86
N LEU A 274 -13.07 -14.02 20.47
CA LEU A 274 -12.26 -12.79 20.33
C LEU A 274 -11.65 -12.62 18.94
N LEU A 275 -11.35 -13.72 18.27
CA LEU A 275 -10.90 -13.72 16.88
C LEU A 275 -12.01 -13.23 15.94
N GLY A 276 -13.27 -13.65 16.14
CA GLY A 276 -14.43 -13.15 15.37
C GLY A 276 -14.81 -11.70 15.66
N ALA A 277 -14.77 -11.25 16.92
CA ALA A 277 -15.13 -9.87 17.28
C ALA A 277 -14.05 -8.84 16.86
N ALA A 278 -12.77 -9.21 16.92
CA ALA A 278 -11.67 -8.34 16.50
C ALA A 278 -11.52 -8.26 14.97
N LEU A 279 -11.87 -9.33 14.23
CA LEU A 279 -12.03 -9.26 12.77
C LEU A 279 -13.20 -8.34 12.35
N SER A 280 -14.32 -8.33 13.10
CA SER A 280 -15.47 -7.43 12.88
C SER A 280 -15.21 -5.95 13.24
N SER A 281 -14.32 -5.63 14.18
CA SER A 281 -13.89 -4.23 14.47
C SER A 281 -12.77 -3.75 13.56
N ALA A 282 -11.83 -4.63 13.18
CA ALA A 282 -10.83 -4.31 12.17
C ALA A 282 -11.47 -3.99 10.82
N ALA A 283 -12.52 -4.71 10.40
CA ALA A 283 -13.26 -4.43 9.17
C ALA A 283 -13.99 -3.07 9.15
N VAL A 284 -14.52 -2.61 10.31
CA VAL A 284 -15.16 -1.28 10.45
C VAL A 284 -14.13 -0.14 10.50
N PHE A 285 -12.97 -0.36 11.15
CA PHE A 285 -11.83 0.58 11.20
C PHE A 285 -11.14 0.77 9.83
N PHE A 286 -11.03 -0.30 9.04
CA PHE A 286 -10.42 -0.25 7.71
C PHE A 286 -11.31 0.42 6.62
N GLN A 287 -12.57 0.78 6.91
CA GLN A 287 -13.52 1.33 5.93
C GLN A 287 -14.00 2.77 6.20
N SER A 288 -13.70 3.36 7.37
CA SER A 288 -14.20 4.68 7.77
C SER A 288 -13.05 5.61 8.19
N GLY A 289 -12.67 6.55 7.32
CA GLY A 289 -11.61 7.53 7.55
C GLY A 289 -11.91 8.53 8.65
N MET A 290 -11.72 8.12 9.92
CA MET A 290 -11.99 8.95 11.10
C MET A 290 -10.79 9.05 12.04
N ASP A 291 -10.41 10.28 12.40
CA ASP A 291 -9.32 10.63 13.32
C ASP A 291 -9.75 10.56 14.80
N SER A 292 -10.14 9.37 15.31
CA SER A 292 -10.56 9.20 16.71
C SER A 292 -9.49 8.50 17.57
N PRO A 293 -8.90 9.19 18.57
CA PRO A 293 -7.93 8.58 19.49
C PRO A 293 -8.47 7.38 20.28
N LEU A 294 -9.77 7.35 20.58
CA LEU A 294 -10.41 6.24 21.29
C LEU A 294 -10.48 4.98 20.42
N LEU A 295 -10.89 5.11 19.15
CA LEU A 295 -10.94 3.97 18.23
C LEU A 295 -9.55 3.39 17.97
N MET A 296 -8.53 4.25 17.85
CA MET A 296 -7.13 3.82 17.74
C MET A 296 -6.69 3.01 18.97
N PHE A 297 -7.01 3.48 20.18
CA PHE A 297 -6.67 2.77 21.41
C PHE A 297 -7.31 1.37 21.49
N PHE A 298 -8.63 1.27 21.26
CA PHE A 298 -9.34 -0.01 21.32
C PHE A 298 -8.90 -0.98 20.21
N GLY A 299 -8.69 -0.48 18.99
CA GLY A 299 -8.16 -1.29 17.88
C GLY A 299 -6.79 -1.87 18.19
N SER A 300 -5.92 -1.07 18.81
CA SER A 300 -4.56 -1.47 19.18
C SER A 300 -4.56 -2.47 20.34
N ALA A 301 -5.43 -2.26 21.34
CA ALA A 301 -5.65 -3.24 22.39
C ALA A 301 -6.13 -4.59 21.84
N ALA A 302 -7.07 -4.57 20.88
CA ALA A 302 -7.52 -5.78 20.21
C ALA A 302 -6.38 -6.48 19.46
N ALA A 303 -5.54 -5.74 18.73
CA ALA A 303 -4.39 -6.30 17.99
C ALA A 303 -3.37 -6.97 18.93
N VAL A 304 -3.06 -6.37 20.07
CA VAL A 304 -2.19 -6.96 21.11
C VAL A 304 -2.78 -8.26 21.65
N LEU A 305 -4.08 -8.27 21.95
CA LEU A 305 -4.76 -9.46 22.47
C LEU A 305 -4.76 -10.60 21.44
N ILE A 306 -5.03 -10.30 20.16
CA ILE A 306 -4.94 -11.30 19.07
C ILE A 306 -3.54 -11.91 19.01
N ASN A 307 -2.48 -11.10 19.08
CA ASN A 307 -1.11 -11.58 19.09
C ASN A 307 -0.86 -12.59 20.23
N LEU A 308 -1.20 -12.21 21.46
CA LEU A 308 -0.96 -13.03 22.64
C LEU A 308 -1.80 -14.32 22.64
N LEU A 309 -3.06 -14.22 22.22
CA LEU A 309 -3.95 -15.39 22.09
C LEU A 309 -3.48 -16.34 20.99
N SER A 310 -2.95 -15.82 19.89
CA SER A 310 -2.37 -16.65 18.82
C SER A 310 -1.09 -17.34 19.26
N VAL A 311 -0.21 -16.65 20.03
CA VAL A 311 0.95 -17.30 20.67
C VAL A 311 0.50 -18.47 21.53
N LEU A 312 -0.47 -18.23 22.41
CA LEU A 312 -1.00 -19.25 23.32
C LEU A 312 -1.67 -20.41 22.57
N GLY A 313 -2.60 -20.08 21.67
CA GLY A 313 -3.39 -21.03 20.90
C GLY A 313 -2.54 -21.89 19.98
N PHE A 314 -1.66 -21.27 19.19
CA PHE A 314 -0.80 -21.97 18.25
C PHE A 314 0.19 -22.88 18.96
N THR A 315 0.94 -22.36 19.95
CA THR A 315 1.92 -23.19 20.69
C THR A 315 1.25 -24.32 21.48
N SER A 316 0.07 -24.08 22.06
CA SER A 316 -0.68 -25.12 22.79
C SER A 316 -1.25 -26.19 21.86
N LEU A 317 -1.72 -25.81 20.67
CA LEU A 317 -2.21 -26.75 19.66
C LEU A 317 -1.08 -27.67 19.17
N ILE A 318 0.06 -27.09 18.79
CA ILE A 318 1.22 -27.86 18.33
C ILE A 318 1.79 -28.70 19.47
N HIS A 319 1.84 -28.19 20.71
CA HIS A 319 2.22 -28.96 21.88
C HIS A 319 1.28 -30.17 22.12
N ARG A 320 -0.03 -30.01 21.88
CA ARG A 320 -1.00 -31.09 22.09
C ARG A 320 -0.93 -32.17 21.01
N TYR A 321 -0.85 -31.76 19.75
CA TYR A 321 -1.04 -32.66 18.61
C TYR A 321 0.25 -33.04 17.89
N MET A 322 1.34 -32.30 18.12
CA MET A 322 2.62 -32.47 17.43
C MET A 322 3.79 -32.39 18.41
N ASN A 323 3.71 -33.05 19.57
CA ASN A 323 4.80 -33.14 20.54
C ASN A 323 5.39 -34.54 20.64
N THR A 324 5.61 -35.16 19.48
CA THR A 324 6.21 -36.48 19.34
C THR A 324 7.46 -36.41 18.45
N PRO A 325 8.46 -37.28 18.66
CA PRO A 325 9.61 -37.39 17.77
C PRO A 325 9.15 -37.78 16.36
N SER A 326 9.60 -37.04 15.35
CA SER A 326 9.36 -37.36 13.95
C SER A 326 10.55 -36.91 13.12
N HIS A 327 11.10 -37.82 12.31
CA HIS A 327 12.23 -37.53 11.46
C HIS A 327 11.89 -36.48 10.38
N ILE A 328 10.66 -36.51 9.87
CA ILE A 328 10.17 -35.52 8.89
C ILE A 328 10.16 -34.13 9.52
N ASN A 329 9.59 -34.03 10.72
CA ASN A 329 9.48 -32.78 11.46
C ASN A 329 10.86 -32.21 11.82
N GLU A 330 11.78 -33.07 12.26
CA GLU A 330 13.16 -32.67 12.56
C GLU A 330 13.87 -32.10 11.34
N ARG A 331 13.70 -32.74 10.16
CA ARG A 331 14.27 -32.23 8.90
C ARG A 331 13.68 -30.87 8.51
N PHE A 332 12.37 -30.68 8.60
CA PHE A 332 11.76 -29.38 8.33
C PHE A 332 12.21 -28.31 9.33
N ALA A 333 12.28 -28.64 10.62
CA ALA A 333 12.76 -27.74 11.65
C ALA A 333 14.23 -27.31 11.45
N ALA A 334 15.10 -28.25 11.06
CA ALA A 334 16.50 -27.97 10.75
C ALA A 334 16.66 -26.97 9.59
N ASN A 335 15.75 -27.03 8.60
CA ASN A 335 15.77 -26.17 7.42
C ASN A 335 15.02 -24.83 7.60
N SER A 336 14.14 -24.71 8.60
CA SER A 336 13.26 -23.54 8.80
C SER A 336 13.97 -22.17 8.71
N TYR A 337 15.15 -22.03 9.34
CA TYR A 337 15.90 -20.78 9.32
C TYR A 337 16.43 -20.42 7.92
N SER A 338 16.98 -21.40 7.22
CA SER A 338 17.54 -21.20 5.88
C SER A 338 16.44 -20.98 4.84
N VAL A 339 15.28 -21.64 4.97
CA VAL A 339 14.08 -21.37 4.16
C VAL A 339 13.63 -19.92 4.35
N TYR A 340 13.56 -19.44 5.60
CA TYR A 340 13.18 -18.06 5.89
C TYR A 340 14.08 -17.04 5.17
N LEU A 341 15.38 -17.32 5.03
CA LEU A 341 16.31 -16.41 4.34
C LEU A 341 15.97 -16.22 2.86
N VAL A 342 15.53 -17.27 2.17
CA VAL A 342 15.39 -17.27 0.70
C VAL A 342 13.96 -17.25 0.20
N GLN A 343 12.97 -17.57 1.04
CA GLN A 343 11.61 -17.85 0.58
C GLN A 343 10.96 -16.69 -0.18
N TYR A 344 11.16 -15.43 0.24
CA TYR A 344 10.41 -14.33 -0.34
C TYR A 344 10.89 -13.96 -1.76
N PRO A 345 12.20 -13.82 -2.04
CA PRO A 345 12.68 -13.72 -3.42
C PRO A 345 12.18 -14.87 -4.31
N VAL A 346 12.18 -16.11 -3.79
CA VAL A 346 11.68 -17.29 -4.52
C VAL A 346 10.18 -17.17 -4.81
N VAL A 347 9.38 -16.72 -3.84
CA VAL A 347 7.95 -16.42 -4.03
C VAL A 347 7.77 -15.42 -5.17
N LEU A 348 8.52 -14.33 -5.19
CA LEU A 348 8.40 -13.30 -6.23
C LEU A 348 8.77 -13.84 -7.63
N VAL A 349 9.77 -14.71 -7.75
CA VAL A 349 10.09 -15.38 -9.03
C VAL A 349 8.88 -16.14 -9.56
N PHE A 350 8.23 -16.99 -8.75
CA PHE A 350 7.06 -17.74 -9.20
C PHE A 350 5.83 -16.86 -9.44
N ARG A 351 5.71 -15.74 -8.72
CA ARG A 351 4.67 -14.75 -8.99
C ARG A 351 4.89 -14.04 -10.33
N LEU A 352 6.14 -13.72 -10.70
CA LEU A 352 6.47 -13.19 -12.03
C LEU A 352 6.17 -14.21 -13.13
N MET A 353 6.49 -15.49 -12.92
CA MET A 353 6.21 -16.54 -13.91
C MET A 353 4.71 -16.69 -14.21
N ASN A 354 3.86 -16.47 -13.21
CA ASN A 354 2.40 -16.59 -13.33
C ASN A 354 1.72 -15.23 -13.56
N PHE A 355 2.49 -14.15 -13.74
CA PHE A 355 1.99 -12.78 -13.70
C PHE A 355 0.98 -12.49 -14.83
N SER A 356 1.29 -12.94 -16.05
CA SER A 356 0.44 -12.76 -17.23
C SER A 356 -0.77 -13.70 -17.29
N TRP A 357 -0.89 -14.64 -16.34
CA TRP A 357 -2.00 -15.60 -16.37
C TRP A 357 -3.30 -14.93 -15.95
N GLU A 358 -4.33 -14.95 -16.80
CA GLU A 358 -5.68 -14.50 -16.46
C GLU A 358 -6.51 -15.62 -15.83
N VAL A 359 -6.03 -16.15 -14.70
CA VAL A 359 -6.69 -17.21 -13.93
C VAL A 359 -7.07 -16.73 -12.54
N SER A 360 -7.97 -17.47 -11.90
CA SER A 360 -8.43 -17.20 -10.53
C SER A 360 -7.26 -16.99 -9.55
N PRO A 361 -7.37 -16.05 -8.58
CA PRO A 361 -6.35 -15.83 -7.56
C PRO A 361 -5.97 -17.10 -6.79
N PHE A 362 -6.92 -18.04 -6.62
CA PHE A 362 -6.68 -19.31 -5.94
C PHE A 362 -5.73 -20.22 -6.72
N ILE A 363 -5.83 -20.23 -8.05
CA ILE A 363 -4.91 -20.99 -8.90
C ILE A 363 -3.52 -20.39 -8.78
N LYS A 364 -3.39 -19.05 -8.89
CA LYS A 364 -2.11 -18.35 -8.71
C LYS A 364 -1.49 -18.61 -7.34
N PHE A 365 -2.30 -18.66 -6.29
CA PHE A 365 -1.83 -18.95 -4.94
C PHE A 365 -1.18 -20.35 -4.86
N ILE A 366 -1.80 -21.37 -5.47
CA ILE A 366 -1.26 -22.73 -5.49
C ILE A 366 -0.02 -22.81 -6.38
N THR A 367 -0.09 -22.27 -7.60
CA THR A 367 0.98 -22.38 -8.60
C THR A 367 2.18 -21.51 -8.27
N ALA A 368 2.05 -20.48 -7.42
CA ALA A 368 3.19 -19.76 -6.87
C ALA A 368 3.65 -20.36 -5.52
N GLY A 369 2.73 -20.70 -4.63
CA GLY A 369 3.04 -21.11 -3.27
C GLY A 369 3.67 -22.50 -3.15
N VAL A 370 3.14 -23.51 -3.86
CA VAL A 370 3.69 -24.87 -3.78
C VAL A 370 5.11 -24.94 -4.33
N PRO A 371 5.42 -24.40 -5.54
CA PRO A 371 6.79 -24.38 -6.03
C PRO A 371 7.71 -23.54 -5.15
N ALA A 372 7.25 -22.40 -4.61
CA ALA A 372 8.07 -21.58 -3.72
C ALA A 372 8.48 -22.32 -2.44
N LEU A 373 7.55 -23.05 -1.82
CA LEU A 373 7.84 -23.88 -0.64
C LEU A 373 8.85 -24.98 -0.97
N VAL A 374 8.64 -25.70 -2.07
CA VAL A 374 9.51 -26.80 -2.50
C VAL A 374 10.91 -26.28 -2.82
N VAL A 375 11.03 -25.27 -3.68
CA VAL A 375 12.33 -24.73 -4.10
C VAL A 375 13.07 -24.11 -2.92
N SER A 376 12.40 -23.36 -2.04
CA SER A 376 13.04 -22.81 -0.84
C SER A 376 13.57 -23.89 0.09
N TYR A 377 12.81 -24.99 0.25
CA TYR A 377 13.27 -26.16 1.00
C TYR A 377 14.47 -26.84 0.32
N LEU A 378 14.46 -27.03 -1.00
CA LEU A 378 15.56 -27.64 -1.74
C LEU A 378 16.85 -26.79 -1.67
N ILE A 379 16.74 -25.47 -1.81
CA ILE A 379 17.86 -24.53 -1.63
C ILE A 379 18.41 -24.66 -0.21
N SER A 380 17.53 -24.71 0.79
CA SER A 380 17.92 -24.89 2.19
C SER A 380 18.66 -26.21 2.42
N GLU A 381 18.08 -27.34 2.00
CA GLU A 381 18.56 -28.69 2.30
C GLU A 381 19.86 -29.03 1.55
N TYR A 382 19.97 -28.61 0.28
CA TYR A 382 21.04 -29.07 -0.61
C TYR A 382 22.12 -28.03 -0.86
N LEU A 383 21.81 -26.73 -0.77
CA LEU A 383 22.78 -25.66 -1.01
C LEU A 383 23.24 -25.02 0.31
N ILE A 384 22.33 -24.40 1.06
CA ILE A 384 22.69 -23.65 2.28
C ILE A 384 23.18 -24.60 3.37
N GLY A 385 22.44 -25.67 3.66
CA GLY A 385 22.75 -26.61 4.73
C GLY A 385 24.03 -27.41 4.51
N ARG A 386 24.34 -27.76 3.25
CA ARG A 386 25.51 -28.58 2.90
C ARG A 386 26.74 -27.78 2.53
N ARG A 387 26.57 -26.61 1.90
CA ARG A 387 27.66 -25.80 1.35
C ARG A 387 27.41 -24.29 1.53
N PRO A 388 27.43 -23.77 2.78
CA PRO A 388 27.18 -22.34 3.03
C PRO A 388 28.06 -21.37 2.21
N PRO A 389 29.38 -21.60 2.03
CA PRO A 389 30.20 -20.71 1.20
C PRO A 389 29.75 -20.69 -0.26
N LEU A 390 29.35 -21.83 -0.81
CA LEU A 390 28.82 -21.91 -2.17
C LEU A 390 27.48 -21.18 -2.28
N ALA A 391 26.64 -21.20 -1.24
CA ALA A 391 25.40 -20.44 -1.21
C ALA A 391 25.63 -18.91 -1.24
N VAL A 392 26.66 -18.43 -0.53
CA VAL A 392 27.08 -17.02 -0.60
C VAL A 392 27.62 -16.70 -1.99
N PHE A 393 28.50 -17.54 -2.54
CA PHE A 393 29.02 -17.37 -3.90
C PHE A 393 27.91 -17.37 -4.95
N ALA A 394 26.92 -18.27 -4.83
CA ALA A 394 25.77 -18.32 -5.72
C ALA A 394 24.90 -17.06 -5.62
N THR A 395 24.68 -16.54 -4.41
CA THR A 395 23.96 -15.28 -4.18
C THR A 395 24.68 -14.09 -4.83
N VAL A 396 25.99 -13.98 -4.63
CA VAL A 396 26.81 -12.92 -5.26
C VAL A 396 26.87 -13.11 -6.77
N GLY A 397 26.99 -14.35 -7.26
CA GLY A 397 26.96 -14.68 -8.68
C GLY A 397 25.64 -14.32 -9.33
N MET A 398 24.50 -14.62 -8.70
CA MET A 398 23.18 -14.18 -9.16
C MET A 398 23.11 -12.65 -9.28
N HIS A 399 23.62 -11.94 -8.26
CA HIS A 399 23.68 -10.48 -8.27
C HIS A 399 24.55 -9.96 -9.42
N ALA A 400 25.74 -10.53 -9.63
CA ALA A 400 26.62 -10.19 -10.75
C ALA A 400 25.97 -10.48 -12.11
N THR A 401 25.26 -11.60 -12.25
CA THR A 401 24.50 -11.93 -13.46
C THR A 401 23.41 -10.88 -13.71
N LEU A 402 22.67 -10.45 -12.69
CA LEU A 402 21.68 -9.38 -12.84
C LEU A 402 22.34 -8.05 -13.23
N CYS A 403 23.51 -7.71 -12.67
CA CYS A 403 24.25 -6.51 -13.07
C CYS A 403 24.72 -6.56 -14.53
N LEU A 404 25.10 -7.74 -15.03
CA LEU A 404 25.63 -7.92 -16.38
C LEU A 404 24.53 -8.05 -17.45
N PHE A 405 23.43 -8.71 -17.13
CA PHE A 405 22.41 -9.12 -18.11
C PHE A 405 21.01 -8.58 -17.83
N GLY A 406 20.75 -8.04 -16.64
CA GLY A 406 19.42 -7.59 -16.24
C GLY A 406 18.40 -8.73 -16.18
N LEU A 407 17.12 -8.36 -16.28
CA LEU A 407 16.02 -9.30 -16.49
C LEU A 407 15.64 -9.29 -17.98
N PRO A 408 15.17 -10.41 -18.55
CA PRO A 408 14.85 -10.49 -19.98
C PRO A 408 13.68 -9.59 -20.35
N ARG A 409 13.63 -9.08 -21.58
CA ARG A 409 12.44 -8.33 -22.05
C ARG A 409 11.22 -9.26 -22.20
N THR A 410 10.04 -8.75 -21.84
CA THR A 410 8.72 -9.38 -22.03
C THR A 410 7.72 -8.36 -22.53
N ASP A 411 6.53 -8.82 -22.93
CA ASP A 411 5.47 -7.97 -23.49
C ASP A 411 5.05 -6.82 -22.56
N PHE A 412 5.23 -6.93 -21.25
CA PHE A 412 4.85 -5.90 -20.28
C PHE A 412 6.04 -5.18 -19.62
N SER A 413 7.24 -5.76 -19.59
CA SER A 413 8.31 -5.28 -18.68
C SER A 413 9.06 -4.04 -19.13
N HIS A 414 8.88 -3.58 -20.37
CA HIS A 414 9.62 -2.42 -20.90
C HIS A 414 8.73 -1.36 -21.55
N GLN A 415 7.41 -1.54 -21.61
CA GLN A 415 6.53 -0.64 -22.37
C GLN A 415 6.66 0.85 -21.97
N LEU A 416 6.63 1.16 -20.67
CA LEU A 416 6.78 2.53 -20.17
C LEU A 416 8.21 3.05 -20.25
N LEU A 417 9.20 2.18 -20.04
CA LEU A 417 10.60 2.54 -20.22
C LEU A 417 10.89 2.91 -21.69
N ASP A 418 10.39 2.14 -22.64
CA ASP A 418 10.55 2.40 -24.08
C ASP A 418 9.83 3.70 -24.51
N ARG A 419 8.74 4.08 -23.83
CA ARG A 419 8.01 5.35 -24.05
C ARG A 419 8.50 6.52 -23.18
N GLN A 420 9.50 6.32 -22.33
CA GLN A 420 9.95 7.33 -21.37
C GLN A 420 10.38 8.64 -22.04
N ALA A 421 11.02 8.57 -23.21
CA ALA A 421 11.39 9.76 -23.97
C ALA A 421 10.16 10.55 -24.46
N GLN A 422 9.09 9.86 -24.87
CA GLN A 422 7.82 10.48 -25.27
C GLN A 422 7.11 11.08 -24.07
N PHE A 423 7.12 10.37 -22.93
CA PHE A 423 6.61 10.91 -21.67
C PHE A 423 7.36 12.19 -21.28
N HIS A 424 8.69 12.21 -21.37
CA HIS A 424 9.49 13.39 -21.05
C HIS A 424 9.46 14.51 -22.09
N ALA A 425 8.94 14.24 -23.29
CA ALA A 425 8.57 15.29 -24.23
C ALA A 425 7.32 16.06 -23.77
N VAL A 426 6.53 15.49 -22.85
CA VAL A 426 5.31 16.10 -22.28
C VAL A 426 5.54 16.59 -20.85
N ILE A 427 6.10 15.75 -19.97
CA ILE A 427 6.41 16.08 -18.58
C ILE A 427 7.93 16.12 -18.39
N PRO A 428 8.55 17.29 -18.16
CA PRO A 428 10.01 17.38 -17.95
C PRO A 428 10.51 16.38 -16.88
N ALA A 429 11.70 15.82 -17.06
CA ALA A 429 12.22 14.78 -16.16
C ALA A 429 12.44 15.27 -14.73
N GLU A 430 12.71 16.57 -14.60
CA GLU A 430 12.90 17.34 -13.39
C GLU A 430 11.59 17.90 -12.80
N ALA A 431 10.48 17.89 -13.55
CA ALA A 431 9.22 18.44 -13.09
C ALA A 431 8.67 17.61 -11.92
N ARG A 432 8.26 18.30 -10.85
CA ARG A 432 7.64 17.70 -9.67
C ARG A 432 6.39 18.49 -9.32
N PRO A 433 5.32 17.84 -8.85
CA PRO A 433 4.15 18.56 -8.34
C PRO A 433 4.57 19.45 -7.16
N VAL A 434 4.27 20.74 -7.24
CA VAL A 434 4.54 21.74 -6.19
C VAL A 434 3.23 22.10 -5.50
N ALA A 435 3.15 21.92 -4.18
CA ALA A 435 1.98 22.33 -3.41
C ALA A 435 1.84 23.86 -3.43
N LEU A 436 0.63 24.36 -3.66
CA LEU A 436 0.34 25.79 -3.78
C LEU A 436 -0.18 26.42 -2.49
N LEU A 437 -0.70 25.63 -1.56
CA LEU A 437 -1.22 26.15 -0.29
C LEU A 437 -0.18 25.92 0.81
N ASP A 438 0.22 27.00 1.49
CA ASP A 438 1.13 26.93 2.64
C ASP A 438 0.52 26.12 3.79
N GLU A 439 -0.78 26.28 4.03
CA GLU A 439 -1.56 25.49 4.97
C GLU A 439 -2.61 24.66 4.23
N ARG A 440 -2.70 23.36 4.58
CA ARG A 440 -3.73 22.46 4.04
C ARG A 440 -5.11 22.95 4.43
N MET A 441 -6.07 22.89 3.49
CA MET A 441 -7.44 23.23 3.79
C MET A 441 -8.01 22.31 4.88
N GLY A 442 -8.75 22.88 5.83
CA GLY A 442 -9.41 22.10 6.89
C GLY A 442 -8.56 21.71 8.09
N SER A 443 -7.34 22.23 8.23
CA SER A 443 -6.44 21.98 9.38
C SER A 443 -6.96 22.51 10.74
N GLY A 444 -8.09 23.24 10.76
CA GLY A 444 -8.71 23.86 11.93
C GLY A 444 -10.00 23.21 12.48
N GLY A 445 -10.37 22.01 12.02
CA GLY A 445 -11.57 21.29 12.46
C GLY A 445 -12.74 21.43 11.50
N TRP A 446 -13.18 20.28 10.96
CA TRP A 446 -14.17 20.09 9.88
C TRP A 446 -13.66 20.57 8.51
N GLY A 447 -12.74 19.81 7.93
CA GLY A 447 -12.11 20.18 6.66
C GLY A 447 -12.98 19.95 5.42
N SER A 448 -13.10 21.00 4.63
CA SER A 448 -13.59 20.97 3.25
C SER A 448 -12.80 19.98 2.38
N SER A 449 -13.49 19.21 1.55
CA SER A 449 -12.87 18.40 0.49
C SER A 449 -13.05 19.11 -0.84
N MET A 450 -11.98 19.36 -1.59
CA MET A 450 -12.11 19.79 -2.98
C MET A 450 -12.66 18.65 -3.84
N THR A 451 -13.59 18.99 -4.73
CA THR A 451 -14.38 18.01 -5.48
C THR A 451 -14.13 18.07 -6.98
N GLY A 452 -14.11 19.26 -7.57
CA GLY A 452 -13.81 19.48 -8.99
C GLY A 452 -13.15 20.84 -9.23
N ILE A 453 -12.30 20.93 -10.26
CA ILE A 453 -11.53 22.13 -10.58
C ILE A 453 -11.62 22.54 -12.05
N THR A 454 -11.57 23.83 -12.31
CA THR A 454 -11.51 24.36 -13.66
C THR A 454 -10.71 25.66 -13.70
N TRP A 455 -10.13 25.99 -14.84
CA TRP A 455 -9.32 27.18 -15.02
C TRP A 455 -9.99 28.13 -16.02
N GLN A 456 -10.08 29.41 -15.65
CA GLN A 456 -10.59 30.43 -16.55
C GLN A 456 -10.09 31.82 -16.14
N ASP A 457 -9.84 32.69 -17.12
CA ASP A 457 -9.59 34.13 -16.93
C ASP A 457 -8.50 34.46 -15.87
N GLY A 458 -7.50 33.60 -15.73
CA GLY A 458 -6.37 33.80 -14.80
C GLY A 458 -6.61 33.31 -13.36
N GLU A 459 -7.76 32.69 -13.08
CA GLU A 459 -8.12 32.13 -11.78
C GLU A 459 -8.43 30.62 -11.91
N LEU A 460 -8.05 29.86 -10.88
CA LEU A 460 -8.45 28.47 -10.70
C LEU A 460 -9.72 28.44 -9.86
N TYR A 461 -10.81 27.93 -10.40
CA TYR A 461 -12.08 27.75 -9.70
C TYR A 461 -12.20 26.31 -9.21
N PHE A 462 -12.74 26.13 -8.01
CA PHE A 462 -12.98 24.79 -7.48
C PHE A 462 -14.20 24.71 -6.58
N GLY A 463 -14.84 23.54 -6.61
CA GLY A 463 -15.90 23.17 -5.71
C GLY A 463 -15.37 22.58 -4.40
N SER A 464 -16.09 22.84 -3.32
CA SER A 464 -15.83 22.24 -2.01
C SER A 464 -17.14 21.94 -1.29
N THR A 465 -17.06 21.19 -0.19
CA THR A 465 -18.22 21.01 0.71
C THR A 465 -18.69 22.30 1.38
N GLU A 466 -17.90 23.37 1.31
CA GLU A 466 -18.23 24.68 1.86
C GLU A 466 -18.76 25.67 0.81
N GLY A 467 -18.65 25.34 -0.48
CA GLY A 467 -19.05 26.23 -1.56
C GLY A 467 -18.09 26.33 -2.73
N LEU A 468 -18.36 27.29 -3.62
CA LEU A 468 -17.55 27.62 -4.80
C LEU A 468 -16.43 28.61 -4.44
N GLN A 469 -15.19 28.23 -4.73
CA GLN A 469 -14.00 29.01 -4.40
C GLN A 469 -13.20 29.35 -5.66
N ALA A 470 -12.37 30.38 -5.57
CA ALA A 470 -11.40 30.74 -6.61
C ALA A 470 -10.03 31.02 -6.01
N MET A 471 -8.97 30.66 -6.73
CA MET A 471 -7.58 30.83 -6.33
C MET A 471 -6.76 31.43 -7.47
N ARG A 472 -5.96 32.45 -7.16
CA ARG A 472 -4.97 33.01 -8.09
C ARG A 472 -3.71 32.18 -8.10
N THR A 473 -2.91 32.32 -9.16
CA THR A 473 -1.62 31.62 -9.32
C THR A 473 -0.63 31.84 -8.17
N GLU A 474 -0.78 32.93 -7.41
CA GLU A 474 0.02 33.27 -6.24
C GLU A 474 -0.43 32.55 -4.95
N GLY A 475 -1.42 31.65 -5.02
CA GLY A 475 -1.95 30.91 -3.86
C GLY A 475 -2.99 31.69 -3.02
N ILE A 476 -3.34 32.90 -3.45
CA ILE A 476 -4.38 33.71 -2.79
C ILE A 476 -5.76 33.19 -3.24
N TRP A 477 -6.54 32.66 -2.31
CA TRP A 477 -7.89 32.15 -2.57
C TRP A 477 -8.98 33.04 -1.94
N LYS A 478 -10.18 32.95 -2.50
CA LYS A 478 -11.39 33.66 -2.07
C LYS A 478 -12.61 32.75 -2.14
N MET A 479 -13.48 32.89 -1.15
CA MET A 479 -14.81 32.28 -1.15
C MET A 479 -15.74 33.10 -2.04
N LEU A 480 -16.40 32.48 -3.02
CA LEU A 480 -17.32 33.16 -3.95
C LEU A 480 -18.78 33.00 -3.52
N GLU A 481 -19.15 31.75 -3.18
CA GLU A 481 -20.48 31.37 -2.72
C GLU A 481 -20.33 30.30 -1.65
N GLY A 482 -20.81 30.54 -0.43
CA GLY A 482 -20.71 29.57 0.66
C GLY A 482 -22.07 29.39 1.33
N GLU A 483 -22.60 28.16 1.26
CA GLU A 483 -23.81 27.67 1.95
C GLU A 483 -24.18 26.26 1.46
N GLU A 484 -23.76 25.88 0.26
CA GLU A 484 -24.01 24.55 -0.34
C GLU A 484 -22.73 23.83 -0.78
N SER A 485 -22.75 22.50 -0.73
CA SER A 485 -21.67 21.64 -1.23
C SER A 485 -21.64 21.66 -2.75
N ILE A 486 -20.50 22.06 -3.32
CA ILE A 486 -20.25 22.03 -4.77
C ILE A 486 -19.48 20.77 -5.14
N ARG A 487 -19.96 20.03 -6.13
CA ARG A 487 -19.39 18.75 -6.59
C ARG A 487 -18.52 18.90 -7.83
N ARG A 488 -18.96 19.74 -8.77
CA ARG A 488 -18.31 19.95 -10.07
C ARG A 488 -18.44 21.39 -10.52
N VAL A 489 -17.42 21.86 -11.24
CA VAL A 489 -17.37 23.19 -11.84
C VAL A 489 -16.77 23.05 -13.22
N ALA A 490 -17.36 23.68 -14.23
CA ALA A 490 -16.83 23.72 -15.59
C ALA A 490 -16.80 25.14 -16.14
N ALA A 491 -15.67 25.53 -16.72
CA ALA A 491 -15.50 26.80 -17.39
C ALA A 491 -16.28 26.85 -18.71
N LEU A 492 -17.08 27.89 -18.91
CA LEU A 492 -17.87 28.12 -20.13
C LEU A 492 -17.26 29.25 -20.99
N GLY A 493 -16.33 30.02 -20.44
CA GLY A 493 -15.69 31.17 -21.09
C GLY A 493 -16.36 32.49 -20.71
N GLN A 494 -15.65 33.60 -20.88
CA GLN A 494 -16.14 34.99 -20.65
C GLN A 494 -16.75 35.20 -19.27
N GLY A 495 -16.00 34.83 -18.24
CA GLY A 495 -16.45 34.85 -16.86
C GLY A 495 -17.58 33.88 -16.47
N LEU A 496 -18.14 33.06 -17.37
CA LEU A 496 -19.23 32.12 -17.05
C LEU A 496 -18.71 30.74 -16.60
N LEU A 497 -19.30 30.20 -15.55
CA LEU A 497 -19.04 28.86 -15.01
C LEU A 497 -20.35 28.07 -14.88
N ALA A 498 -20.36 26.80 -15.27
CA ALA A 498 -21.38 25.87 -14.82
C ALA A 498 -20.98 25.32 -13.45
N VAL A 499 -21.89 25.36 -12.49
CA VAL A 499 -21.65 24.97 -11.09
C VAL A 499 -22.71 23.95 -10.69
N ALA A 500 -22.28 22.77 -10.29
CA ALA A 500 -23.16 21.69 -9.84
C ALA A 500 -22.94 21.42 -8.34
N GLY A 501 -24.00 21.59 -7.56
CA GLY A 501 -24.08 21.19 -6.17
C GLY A 501 -24.65 19.78 -5.98
N ASP A 502 -25.02 19.44 -4.74
CA ASP A 502 -25.63 18.13 -4.46
C ASP A 502 -27.00 17.96 -5.13
N ARG A 503 -27.79 19.04 -5.24
CA ARG A 503 -29.12 19.03 -5.88
C ARG A 503 -29.40 20.27 -6.74
N THR A 504 -28.39 21.11 -6.93
CA THR A 504 -28.48 22.38 -7.64
C THR A 504 -27.58 22.36 -8.87
N LEU A 505 -28.00 23.05 -9.91
CA LEU A 505 -27.19 23.32 -11.10
C LEU A 505 -27.40 24.80 -11.44
N SER A 506 -26.33 25.55 -11.59
CA SER A 506 -26.41 26.97 -11.89
C SER A 506 -25.35 27.40 -12.90
N ILE A 507 -25.63 28.51 -13.59
CA ILE A 507 -24.63 29.26 -14.36
C ILE A 507 -24.22 30.44 -13.51
N TRP A 508 -22.97 30.44 -13.07
CA TRP A 508 -22.39 31.50 -12.26
C TRP A 508 -21.56 32.45 -13.12
N HIS A 509 -21.67 33.75 -12.85
CA HIS A 509 -20.95 34.80 -13.58
C HIS A 509 -19.92 35.47 -12.67
N SER A 510 -18.65 35.35 -13.04
CA SER A 510 -17.53 35.78 -12.19
C SER A 510 -17.44 37.26 -11.92
N ASP A 511 -17.69 38.11 -12.92
CA ASP A 511 -17.63 39.55 -12.73
C ASP A 511 -18.74 40.10 -11.83
N THR A 512 -19.93 39.49 -11.88
CA THR A 512 -21.12 39.99 -11.17
C THR A 512 -21.40 39.24 -9.86
N ASN A 513 -20.70 38.12 -9.62
CA ASN A 513 -20.93 37.18 -8.53
C ASN A 513 -22.42 36.78 -8.42
N ASN A 514 -23.04 36.49 -9.56
CA ASN A 514 -24.46 36.13 -9.65
C ASN A 514 -24.61 34.72 -10.20
N ALA A 515 -25.57 33.96 -9.67
CA ALA A 515 -25.90 32.61 -10.10
C ALA A 515 -27.30 32.58 -10.72
N GLN A 516 -27.42 32.01 -11.91
CA GLN A 516 -28.69 31.66 -12.53
C GLN A 516 -28.93 30.17 -12.34
N GLU A 517 -29.89 29.81 -11.49
CA GLU A 517 -30.26 28.41 -11.25
C GLU A 517 -30.96 27.81 -12.48
N ILE A 518 -30.65 26.54 -12.76
CA ILE A 518 -31.23 25.73 -13.81
C ILE A 518 -32.16 24.70 -13.16
N ASN A 519 -33.41 24.69 -13.59
CA ASN A 519 -34.41 23.74 -13.10
C ASN A 519 -34.11 22.33 -13.63
N LEU A 520 -33.70 21.44 -12.73
CA LEU A 520 -33.51 20.03 -13.05
C LEU A 520 -34.88 19.32 -13.16
N SER A 521 -35.06 18.52 -14.20
CA SER A 521 -36.30 17.77 -14.46
C SER A 521 -36.38 16.47 -13.66
N GLY A 522 -36.26 16.54 -12.33
CA GLY A 522 -36.45 15.40 -11.43
C GLY A 522 -35.65 15.47 -10.13
N GLU A 523 -35.83 14.45 -9.29
CA GLU A 523 -35.05 14.26 -8.05
C GLU A 523 -33.81 13.39 -8.31
N GLY A 524 -32.63 13.95 -8.02
CA GLY A 524 -31.35 13.32 -8.27
C GLY A 524 -30.19 14.27 -7.98
N ILE A 525 -29.01 13.90 -8.47
CA ILE A 525 -27.78 14.67 -8.34
C ILE A 525 -27.15 14.93 -9.70
N VAL A 526 -26.42 16.04 -9.84
CA VAL A 526 -25.52 16.24 -10.97
C VAL A 526 -24.15 15.69 -10.59
N ASN A 527 -23.71 14.64 -11.29
CA ASN A 527 -22.50 13.91 -10.94
C ASN A 527 -21.26 14.46 -11.66
N GLU A 528 -21.39 14.84 -12.93
CA GLU A 528 -20.29 15.27 -13.80
C GLU A 528 -20.68 16.46 -14.67
N LEU A 529 -19.72 17.36 -14.94
CA LEU A 529 -19.89 18.54 -15.82
C LEU A 529 -18.74 18.62 -16.83
N VAL A 530 -19.08 18.87 -18.09
CA VAL A 530 -18.09 19.04 -19.17
C VAL A 530 -18.50 20.22 -20.04
N SER A 531 -17.62 21.19 -20.24
CA SER A 531 -17.84 22.29 -21.19
C SER A 531 -18.04 21.76 -22.61
N ASP A 532 -18.88 22.41 -23.43
CA ASP A 532 -18.95 22.14 -24.87
C ASP A 532 -17.93 22.96 -25.68
N GLY A 533 -17.20 23.87 -25.00
CA GLY A 533 -16.20 24.76 -25.59
C GLY A 533 -16.79 25.94 -26.38
N LYS A 534 -18.12 26.10 -26.38
CA LYS A 534 -18.93 27.08 -27.11
C LYS A 534 -19.93 27.77 -26.17
N GLY A 535 -19.61 27.92 -24.89
CA GLY A 535 -20.46 28.58 -23.90
C GLY A 535 -21.62 27.74 -23.35
N GLY A 536 -21.83 26.52 -23.86
CA GLY A 536 -22.73 25.53 -23.28
C GLY A 536 -21.96 24.44 -22.52
N PHE A 537 -22.68 23.41 -22.07
CA PHE A 537 -22.10 22.32 -21.32
C PHE A 537 -22.95 21.05 -21.34
N PHE A 538 -22.30 19.95 -21.03
CA PHE A 538 -22.89 18.65 -20.76
C PHE A 538 -22.91 18.42 -19.26
N TYR A 539 -24.02 17.89 -18.74
CA TYR A 539 -24.11 17.48 -17.35
C TYR A 539 -24.72 16.09 -17.23
N GLU A 540 -24.12 15.27 -16.37
CA GLU A 540 -24.71 13.98 -16.02
C GLU A 540 -25.67 14.14 -14.84
N PHE A 541 -26.94 13.85 -15.10
CA PHE A 541 -27.95 13.74 -14.06
C PHE A 541 -28.15 12.28 -13.67
N VAL A 542 -27.93 11.96 -12.39
CA VAL A 542 -28.19 10.66 -11.80
C VAL A 542 -29.41 10.77 -10.89
N SER A 543 -30.52 10.17 -11.32
CA SER A 543 -31.74 10.12 -10.50
C SER A 543 -31.52 9.35 -9.20
N ASP A 544 -32.34 9.61 -8.18
CA ASP A 544 -32.30 8.87 -6.90
C ASP A 544 -32.55 7.35 -7.05
N LYS A 545 -33.04 6.91 -8.23
CA LYS A 545 -33.22 5.49 -8.60
C LYS A 545 -31.99 4.87 -9.28
N GLY A 546 -30.92 5.64 -9.49
CA GLY A 546 -29.67 5.20 -10.10
C GLY A 546 -29.64 5.23 -11.64
N ASN A 547 -30.65 5.80 -12.31
CA ASN A 547 -30.59 6.03 -13.76
C ASN A 547 -29.76 7.28 -14.05
N ALA A 548 -28.73 7.13 -14.89
CA ALA A 548 -27.89 8.22 -15.37
C ALA A 548 -28.28 8.65 -16.79
N MET A 549 -28.31 9.96 -17.00
CA MET A 549 -28.61 10.61 -18.28
C MET A 549 -27.60 11.74 -18.47
N LEU A 550 -26.95 11.78 -19.63
CA LEU A 550 -26.09 12.88 -20.01
C LEU A 550 -26.91 13.87 -20.83
N VAL A 551 -27.04 15.09 -20.32
CA VAL A 551 -27.82 16.17 -20.91
C VAL A 551 -26.87 17.20 -21.49
N HIS A 552 -27.04 17.53 -22.77
CA HIS A 552 -26.35 18.65 -23.41
C HIS A 552 -27.25 19.88 -23.35
N ARG A 553 -26.72 21.00 -22.86
CA ARG A 553 -27.39 22.30 -22.79
C ARG A 553 -26.56 23.33 -23.53
N HIS A 554 -27.10 23.82 -24.64
CA HIS A 554 -26.48 24.88 -25.43
C HIS A 554 -27.02 26.26 -25.01
N SER A 555 -26.38 27.34 -25.48
CA SER A 555 -26.68 28.73 -25.12
C SER A 555 -28.12 29.19 -25.43
N ASP A 556 -28.88 28.43 -26.21
CA ASP A 556 -30.26 28.70 -26.65
C ASP A 556 -31.32 27.87 -25.89
N ASP A 557 -30.97 27.28 -24.75
CA ASP A 557 -31.87 26.53 -23.86
C ASP A 557 -32.36 25.19 -24.48
N THR A 558 -31.68 24.69 -25.51
CA THR A 558 -31.97 23.38 -26.11
C THR A 558 -31.34 22.25 -25.29
N GLU A 559 -32.14 21.23 -24.95
CA GLU A 559 -31.68 20.04 -24.21
C GLU A 559 -31.70 18.79 -25.08
N GLN A 560 -30.56 18.10 -25.14
CA GLN A 560 -30.48 16.76 -25.74
C GLN A 560 -30.05 15.74 -24.71
N VAL A 561 -30.70 14.57 -24.69
CA VAL A 561 -30.46 13.57 -23.65
C VAL A 561 -29.98 12.25 -24.24
N SER A 562 -28.86 11.76 -23.71
CA SER A 562 -28.27 10.47 -24.06
C SER A 562 -28.20 9.57 -22.81
N SER A 563 -28.57 8.30 -22.94
CA SER A 563 -28.41 7.32 -21.85
C SER A 563 -27.01 6.72 -21.91
N LEU A 564 -26.24 6.89 -20.82
CA LEU A 564 -24.88 6.40 -20.67
C LEU A 564 -24.69 5.80 -19.27
N PRO A 565 -23.68 4.95 -19.07
CA PRO A 565 -23.27 4.55 -17.73
C PRO A 565 -22.81 5.76 -16.91
N ILE A 566 -23.00 5.67 -15.58
CA ILE A 566 -22.58 6.69 -14.61
C ILE A 566 -21.12 7.09 -14.86
N ALA A 567 -20.84 8.39 -14.91
CA ALA A 567 -19.52 8.94 -15.13
C ALA A 567 -18.60 8.66 -13.94
N GLY A 568 -17.36 8.28 -14.23
CA GLY A 568 -16.25 8.53 -13.31
C GLY A 568 -15.74 9.97 -13.44
N ALA A 569 -15.45 10.37 -14.68
CA ALA A 569 -14.98 11.70 -15.09
C ALA A 569 -15.14 11.88 -16.61
N GLY A 570 -15.22 13.13 -17.06
CA GLY A 570 -15.26 13.47 -18.50
C GLY A 570 -14.46 14.74 -18.85
N ALA A 571 -14.02 14.84 -20.11
CA ALA A 571 -13.46 16.08 -20.66
C ALA A 571 -13.74 16.20 -22.15
N LEU A 572 -13.84 17.45 -22.59
CA LEU A 572 -13.94 17.81 -23.99
C LEU A 572 -12.63 17.48 -24.72
N SER A 573 -12.75 16.86 -25.89
CA SER A 573 -11.61 16.69 -26.80
C SER A 573 -11.15 18.02 -27.38
N THR A 574 -9.88 18.11 -27.77
CA THR A 574 -9.29 19.30 -28.38
C THR A 574 -10.06 19.86 -29.59
N THR A 575 -10.71 19.01 -30.39
CA THR A 575 -11.47 19.44 -31.57
C THR A 575 -12.89 19.91 -31.24
N HIS A 576 -13.31 19.80 -29.98
CA HIS A 576 -14.68 20.07 -29.51
C HIS A 576 -15.76 19.22 -30.23
N GLN A 577 -15.36 18.12 -30.87
CA GLN A 577 -16.26 17.20 -31.60
C GLN A 577 -16.54 15.91 -30.84
N SER A 578 -15.88 15.70 -29.71
CA SER A 578 -16.07 14.52 -28.88
C SER A 578 -15.78 14.78 -27.41
N ILE A 579 -16.30 13.91 -26.54
CA ILE A 579 -16.01 13.88 -25.10
C ILE A 579 -15.25 12.58 -24.80
N LEU A 580 -14.17 12.67 -24.05
CA LEU A 580 -13.57 11.51 -23.40
C LEU A 580 -14.35 11.23 -22.12
N TRP A 581 -14.85 10.00 -21.98
CA TRP A 581 -15.79 9.62 -20.94
C TRP A 581 -15.32 8.35 -20.25
N THR A 582 -15.31 8.36 -18.92
CA THR A 582 -15.04 7.16 -18.13
C THR A 582 -16.34 6.72 -17.48
N ALA A 583 -16.64 5.43 -17.59
CA ALA A 583 -17.80 4.84 -16.91
C ALA A 583 -17.35 4.23 -15.59
N ASP A 584 -18.15 4.44 -14.54
CA ASP A 584 -17.95 3.80 -13.25
C ASP A 584 -17.81 2.29 -13.40
N SER A 585 -16.85 1.72 -12.66
CA SER A 585 -16.52 0.29 -12.71
C SER A 585 -15.94 -0.24 -14.04
N THR A 586 -15.53 0.63 -14.96
CA THR A 586 -14.81 0.24 -16.19
C THR A 586 -13.36 0.73 -16.17
N LEU A 587 -12.45 0.02 -16.85
CA LEU A 587 -11.10 0.52 -17.14
C LEU A 587 -11.03 1.27 -18.47
N ALA A 588 -12.11 1.28 -19.24
CA ALA A 588 -12.11 1.90 -20.55
C ALA A 588 -12.40 3.39 -20.42
N VAL A 589 -11.56 4.20 -21.03
CA VAL A 589 -11.90 5.56 -21.41
C VAL A 589 -12.57 5.47 -22.78
N TYR A 590 -13.82 5.89 -22.89
CA TYR A 590 -14.58 5.93 -24.12
C TYR A 590 -14.41 7.27 -24.82
N ARG A 591 -14.54 7.28 -26.14
CA ARG A 591 -14.75 8.50 -26.91
C ARG A 591 -16.22 8.56 -27.37
N LEU A 592 -16.89 9.64 -27.02
CA LEU A 592 -18.27 9.95 -27.39
C LEU A 592 -18.25 11.04 -28.46
N ASP A 593 -18.66 10.74 -29.69
CA ASP A 593 -18.75 11.76 -30.74
C ASP A 593 -19.99 12.63 -30.48
N ILE A 594 -19.83 13.95 -30.62
CA ILE A 594 -20.91 14.95 -30.55
C ILE A 594 -21.46 15.12 -31.97
N SER A 595 -22.73 14.74 -32.20
CA SER A 595 -23.38 14.97 -33.49
C SER A 595 -23.77 16.44 -33.67
N ALA A 596 -24.12 16.82 -34.91
CA ALA A 596 -24.48 18.20 -35.25
C ALA A 596 -25.68 18.74 -34.46
N ASP A 597 -26.57 17.86 -34.01
CA ASP A 597 -27.70 18.20 -33.15
C ASP A 597 -27.33 18.28 -31.65
N GLY A 598 -26.12 17.84 -31.26
CA GLY A 598 -25.64 17.83 -29.88
C GLY A 598 -25.74 16.47 -29.18
N ALA A 599 -26.27 15.44 -29.85
CA ALA A 599 -26.40 14.10 -29.25
C ALA A 599 -25.04 13.40 -29.17
N LEU A 600 -24.90 12.51 -28.20
CA LEU A 600 -23.65 11.77 -27.98
C LEU A 600 -23.76 10.34 -28.49
N ARG A 601 -22.76 9.93 -29.28
CA ARG A 601 -22.66 8.57 -29.80
C ARG A 601 -21.38 7.90 -29.33
N VAL A 602 -21.52 6.80 -28.60
CA VAL A 602 -20.38 5.98 -28.18
C VAL A 602 -19.71 5.39 -29.42
N ARG A 603 -18.42 5.68 -29.60
CA ARG A 603 -17.66 5.17 -30.75
C ARG A 603 -16.86 3.93 -30.38
N ASN A 604 -15.85 4.10 -29.54
CA ASN A 604 -14.88 3.06 -29.19
C ASN A 604 -14.19 3.37 -27.86
N SER A 605 -13.55 2.34 -27.28
CA SER A 605 -12.56 2.54 -26.23
C SER A 605 -11.35 3.28 -26.83
N PHE A 606 -11.00 4.39 -26.20
CA PHE A 606 -9.86 5.24 -26.51
C PHE A 606 -8.61 4.78 -25.77
N ALA A 607 -8.69 4.64 -24.45
CA ALA A 607 -7.56 4.23 -23.59
C ALA A 607 -8.01 3.24 -22.51
N GLU A 608 -7.05 2.52 -21.94
CA GLU A 608 -7.24 1.67 -20.76
C GLU A 608 -6.56 2.30 -19.54
N VAL A 609 -7.30 2.52 -18.46
CA VAL A 609 -6.80 3.07 -17.20
C VAL A 609 -5.71 2.15 -16.62
N PHE A 610 -4.58 2.73 -16.25
CA PHE A 610 -3.47 2.00 -15.65
C PHE A 610 -3.72 1.70 -14.17
N MET A 611 -3.35 0.48 -13.76
CA MET A 611 -3.64 -0.03 -12.42
C MET A 611 -2.44 -0.21 -11.50
N ALA A 612 -1.25 0.20 -11.95
CA ALA A 612 0.01 -0.03 -11.23
C ALA A 612 0.29 -1.51 -10.90
N ASP A 613 -0.40 -2.43 -11.57
CA ASP A 613 -0.20 -3.87 -11.48
C ASP A 613 0.64 -4.39 -12.64
N GLY A 614 1.11 -3.51 -13.55
CA GLY A 614 1.98 -3.84 -14.66
C GLY A 614 1.35 -4.61 -15.83
N LYS A 615 0.02 -4.74 -15.86
CA LYS A 615 -0.71 -5.39 -16.95
C LYS A 615 -1.38 -4.37 -17.85
N TYR A 616 -1.48 -4.71 -19.14
CA TYR A 616 -2.02 -3.85 -20.20
C TYR A 616 -2.84 -4.70 -21.17
N GLY A 617 -3.85 -4.09 -21.82
CA GLY A 617 -4.69 -4.74 -22.82
C GLY A 617 -5.70 -5.73 -22.24
N ARG A 618 -6.23 -5.48 -21.04
CA ARG A 618 -7.11 -6.46 -20.36
C ARG A 618 -8.46 -6.58 -21.06
N ALA A 619 -9.01 -7.80 -21.10
CA ALA A 619 -10.31 -8.04 -21.69
C ALA A 619 -11.47 -7.53 -20.81
N ARG A 620 -11.35 -7.54 -19.47
CA ARG A 620 -12.33 -7.00 -18.49
C ARG A 620 -11.70 -6.76 -17.10
N PRO A 621 -12.18 -5.78 -16.31
CA PRO A 621 -11.72 -5.57 -14.93
C PRO A 621 -12.73 -5.96 -13.84
N ASP A 622 -12.21 -6.13 -12.63
CA ASP A 622 -12.92 -6.24 -11.35
C ASP A 622 -13.32 -4.83 -10.84
N PRO A 623 -14.58 -4.57 -10.46
CA PRO A 623 -15.11 -3.22 -10.25
C PRO A 623 -14.48 -2.38 -9.11
N MET A 624 -13.76 -2.96 -8.14
CA MET A 624 -13.51 -2.26 -6.86
C MET A 624 -12.32 -1.28 -6.78
N GLN A 625 -11.48 -1.11 -7.82
CA GLN A 625 -10.22 -0.33 -7.67
C GLN A 625 -9.93 0.67 -8.80
N HIS A 626 -10.90 1.02 -9.64
CA HIS A 626 -10.64 1.63 -10.95
C HIS A 626 -11.19 3.05 -11.15
N THR A 627 -11.87 3.62 -10.15
CA THR A 627 -12.54 4.92 -10.29
C THR A 627 -11.55 6.01 -10.68
N VAL A 628 -11.84 6.64 -11.82
CA VAL A 628 -11.16 7.83 -12.31
C VAL A 628 -11.80 9.02 -11.62
N SER A 629 -10.98 9.91 -11.05
CA SER A 629 -11.49 11.03 -10.25
C SER A 629 -11.66 12.29 -11.09
N GLY A 630 -10.78 12.48 -12.06
CA GLY A 630 -10.81 13.61 -13.00
C GLY A 630 -9.93 13.33 -14.22
N LEU A 631 -10.19 14.04 -15.31
CA LEU A 631 -9.38 13.94 -16.51
C LEU A 631 -9.45 15.25 -17.32
N THR A 632 -8.41 15.49 -18.13
CA THR A 632 -8.34 16.62 -19.05
C THR A 632 -7.54 16.24 -20.30
N VAL A 633 -7.54 17.11 -21.32
CA VAL A 633 -6.90 16.85 -22.62
C VAL A 633 -6.05 18.06 -23.01
N ASP A 634 -4.85 17.81 -23.53
CA ASP A 634 -4.01 18.88 -24.06
C ASP A 634 -4.39 19.26 -25.52
N ARG A 635 -3.78 20.32 -26.04
CA ARG A 635 -4.00 20.79 -27.42
C ARG A 635 -3.52 19.81 -28.51
N GLU A 636 -2.83 18.74 -28.13
CA GLU A 636 -2.32 17.72 -29.03
C GLU A 636 -3.14 16.43 -28.95
N GLY A 637 -4.23 16.42 -28.17
CA GLY A 637 -5.15 15.31 -28.02
C GLY A 637 -4.67 14.24 -27.04
N ARG A 638 -3.66 14.53 -26.21
CA ARG A 638 -3.18 13.64 -25.15
C ARG A 638 -4.10 13.70 -23.96
N LEU A 639 -4.39 12.55 -23.37
CA LEU A 639 -5.24 12.42 -22.19
C LEU A 639 -4.38 12.47 -20.93
N PHE A 640 -4.80 13.32 -20.00
CA PHE A 640 -4.29 13.42 -18.64
C PHE A 640 -5.39 12.95 -17.71
N LEU A 641 -5.11 11.94 -16.89
CA LEU A 641 -6.12 11.27 -16.07
C LEU A 641 -5.59 11.10 -14.66
N VAL A 642 -6.38 11.44 -13.66
CA VAL A 642 -6.02 11.25 -12.26
C VAL A 642 -6.86 10.16 -11.60
N ASN A 643 -6.19 9.30 -10.84
CA ASN A 643 -6.82 8.34 -9.94
C ASN A 643 -5.87 8.04 -8.76
N ARG A 644 -6.20 7.03 -7.95
CA ARG A 644 -5.36 6.59 -6.83
C ARG A 644 -3.94 6.15 -7.22
N VAL A 645 -3.69 5.84 -8.49
CA VAL A 645 -2.36 5.52 -9.00
C VAL A 645 -1.51 6.78 -9.22
N GLY A 646 -2.13 7.95 -9.37
CA GLY A 646 -1.47 9.23 -9.67
C GLY A 646 -2.02 9.85 -10.95
N LEU A 647 -1.25 10.78 -11.54
CA LEU A 647 -1.53 11.37 -12.84
C LEU A 647 -0.96 10.49 -13.96
N GLN A 648 -1.82 9.97 -14.81
CA GLN A 648 -1.50 9.13 -15.96
C GLN A 648 -1.56 9.97 -17.23
N VAL A 649 -0.53 9.85 -18.08
CA VAL A 649 -0.44 10.58 -19.35
C VAL A 649 -0.47 9.60 -20.51
N PHE A 650 -1.41 9.79 -21.42
CA PHE A 650 -1.62 8.95 -22.61
C PHE A 650 -1.39 9.75 -23.88
N ASP A 651 -0.86 9.11 -24.91
CA ASP A 651 -0.73 9.72 -26.22
C ASP A 651 -2.10 9.84 -26.95
N PRO A 652 -2.17 10.52 -28.11
CA PRO A 652 -3.42 10.70 -28.85
C PRO A 652 -3.98 9.41 -29.47
N THR A 653 -3.25 8.29 -29.38
CA THR A 653 -3.71 6.96 -29.78
C THR A 653 -4.31 6.17 -28.60
N GLY A 654 -4.19 6.71 -27.37
CA GLY A 654 -4.63 6.08 -26.14
C GLY A 654 -3.59 5.19 -25.47
N ALA A 655 -2.33 5.22 -25.92
CA ALA A 655 -1.25 4.46 -25.31
C ALA A 655 -0.68 5.20 -24.09
N LEU A 656 -0.56 4.51 -22.95
CA LEU A 656 0.03 5.08 -21.75
C LEU A 656 1.52 5.41 -21.98
N LEU A 657 1.90 6.66 -21.75
CA LEU A 657 3.26 7.16 -21.84
C LEU A 657 3.98 7.04 -20.49
N GLY A 658 3.31 7.40 -19.40
CA GLY A 658 3.90 7.40 -18.06
C GLY A 658 2.94 7.85 -16.97
N VAL A 659 3.43 7.84 -15.73
CA VAL A 659 2.65 8.22 -14.55
C VAL A 659 3.48 9.10 -13.63
N VAL A 660 2.90 10.23 -13.20
CA VAL A 660 3.42 11.10 -12.14
C VAL A 660 2.73 10.72 -10.83
N GLN A 661 3.51 10.32 -9.83
CA GLN A 661 3.00 10.09 -8.48
C GLN A 661 2.78 11.42 -7.76
N LEU A 662 1.69 11.51 -7.00
CA LEU A 662 1.41 12.64 -6.14
C LEU A 662 1.59 12.26 -4.66
N PRO A 663 1.97 13.20 -3.79
CA PRO A 663 2.05 12.95 -2.35
C PRO A 663 0.69 12.61 -1.73
N ASP A 664 -0.38 13.24 -2.22
CA ASP A 664 -1.75 13.01 -1.79
C ASP A 664 -2.61 12.43 -2.94
N GLN A 665 -3.74 11.80 -2.60
CA GLN A 665 -4.64 11.21 -3.58
C GLN A 665 -5.32 12.32 -4.40
N PRO A 666 -5.13 12.35 -5.74
CA PRO A 666 -5.74 13.38 -6.57
C PRO A 666 -7.25 13.14 -6.72
N THR A 667 -7.99 14.24 -6.79
CA THR A 667 -9.45 14.27 -6.94
C THR A 667 -9.87 14.83 -8.30
N ASP A 668 -9.10 15.76 -8.88
CA ASP A 668 -9.35 16.29 -10.22
C ASP A 668 -8.09 16.98 -10.80
N CYS A 669 -8.07 17.29 -12.11
CA CYS A 669 -6.98 18.01 -12.75
C CYS A 669 -7.45 18.88 -13.93
N THR A 670 -6.79 20.04 -14.13
CA THR A 670 -7.08 20.94 -15.26
C THR A 670 -5.84 21.72 -15.70
N PHE A 671 -5.75 22.10 -16.97
CA PHE A 671 -4.71 22.97 -17.48
C PHE A 671 -5.00 24.43 -17.17
N GLY A 672 -3.97 25.19 -16.82
CA GLY A 672 -4.08 26.61 -16.51
C GLY A 672 -2.73 27.33 -16.55
N GLY A 673 -2.70 28.50 -15.93
CA GLY A 673 -1.58 29.43 -16.05
C GLY A 673 -1.70 30.31 -17.29
N PRO A 674 -0.80 31.30 -17.45
CA PRO A 674 -0.89 32.31 -18.51
C PRO A 674 -0.88 31.75 -19.94
N ASP A 675 -0.26 30.58 -20.14
CA ASP A 675 -0.10 29.92 -21.44
C ASP A 675 -0.74 28.51 -21.46
N LEU A 676 -1.56 28.19 -20.45
CA LEU A 676 -2.18 26.88 -20.25
C LEU A 676 -1.18 25.71 -20.13
N SER A 677 0.11 25.97 -19.86
CA SER A 677 1.16 24.93 -19.79
C SER A 677 1.33 24.32 -18.39
N THR A 678 0.73 24.91 -17.36
CA THR A 678 0.72 24.37 -16.00
C THR A 678 -0.49 23.46 -15.82
N LEU A 679 -0.27 22.22 -15.39
CA LEU A 679 -1.34 21.31 -14.97
C LEU A 679 -1.58 21.47 -13.47
N TYR A 680 -2.77 21.94 -13.09
CA TYR A 680 -3.23 21.97 -11.71
C TYR A 680 -3.90 20.66 -11.35
N ILE A 681 -3.58 20.13 -10.17
CA ILE A 681 -4.06 18.84 -9.70
C ILE A 681 -4.59 19.03 -8.28
N ALA A 682 -5.90 18.89 -8.09
CA ALA A 682 -6.52 18.97 -6.79
C ALA A 682 -6.46 17.64 -6.06
N THR A 683 -6.42 17.72 -4.73
CA THR A 683 -6.55 16.60 -3.81
C THR A 683 -7.66 16.92 -2.82
N LYS A 684 -7.78 16.19 -1.72
CA LYS A 684 -8.78 16.53 -0.69
C LYS A 684 -8.58 17.95 -0.13
N ASP A 685 -7.34 18.30 0.20
CA ASP A 685 -6.96 19.44 1.04
C ASP A 685 -5.80 20.28 0.47
N GLN A 686 -5.28 19.93 -0.70
CA GLN A 686 -4.17 20.60 -1.40
C GLN A 686 -4.38 20.73 -2.91
N VAL A 687 -3.73 21.72 -3.50
CA VAL A 687 -3.62 21.86 -4.95
C VAL A 687 -2.15 21.85 -5.33
N TYR A 688 -1.81 21.02 -6.30
CA TYR A 688 -0.47 20.92 -6.84
C TYR A 688 -0.40 21.56 -8.24
N ALA A 689 0.67 22.31 -8.51
CA ALA A 689 1.04 22.73 -9.86
C ALA A 689 2.13 21.83 -10.43
N LEU A 690 1.98 21.43 -11.69
CA LEU A 690 2.97 20.67 -12.44
C LEU A 690 3.20 21.33 -13.80
N GLU A 691 4.41 21.86 -14.00
CA GLU A 691 4.82 22.42 -15.29
C GLU A 691 4.93 21.33 -16.37
N THR A 692 4.37 21.60 -17.55
CA THR A 692 4.38 20.68 -18.69
C THR A 692 5.03 21.32 -19.92
N ARG A 693 5.34 20.51 -20.93
CA ARG A 693 5.84 20.95 -22.25
C ARG A 693 4.74 21.02 -23.30
N THR A 694 3.50 20.84 -22.87
CA THR A 694 2.29 20.95 -23.69
C THR A 694 1.43 22.07 -23.08
N ALA A 695 0.26 22.32 -23.67
CA ALA A 695 -0.71 23.23 -23.11
C ALA A 695 -2.13 22.72 -23.29
N GLY A 696 -3.03 23.15 -22.41
CA GLY A 696 -4.47 22.93 -22.57
C GLY A 696 -5.02 23.59 -23.85
N SER A 697 -6.24 23.22 -24.22
CA SER A 697 -6.98 23.93 -25.28
C SER A 697 -7.70 25.13 -24.68
N PRO A 698 -7.60 26.34 -25.27
CA PRO A 698 -8.43 27.45 -24.84
C PRO A 698 -9.90 27.18 -25.16
N LEU A 699 -10.80 27.73 -24.36
CA LEU A 699 -12.22 27.83 -24.73
C LEU A 699 -12.36 28.79 -25.91
N ALA A 700 -13.34 28.54 -26.81
CA ALA A 700 -13.50 29.37 -28.00
C ALA A 700 -13.86 30.83 -27.61
N PRO A 701 -13.26 31.86 -28.25
CA PRO A 701 -13.71 33.23 -28.11
C PRO A 701 -15.11 33.42 -28.75
N LEU A 702 -15.96 34.31 -28.20
CA LEU A 702 -17.32 34.54 -28.73
C LEU A 702 -17.36 34.89 -30.23
N ASP A 703 -16.29 35.52 -30.76
CA ASP A 703 -16.25 36.03 -32.13
C ASP A 703 -16.15 34.93 -33.21
N GLU A 704 -15.59 33.76 -32.89
CA GLU A 704 -15.59 32.61 -33.79
C GLU A 704 -16.94 31.87 -33.77
N MET A 705 -17.72 32.00 -32.69
CA MET A 705 -19.04 31.37 -32.56
C MET A 705 -20.13 32.06 -33.41
N ILE A 706 -19.93 33.32 -33.81
CA ILE A 706 -20.87 34.07 -34.66
C ILE A 706 -20.71 33.72 -36.15
N ASN A 707 -19.56 33.19 -36.58
CA ASN A 707 -19.29 32.92 -37.99
C ASN A 707 -19.78 31.53 -38.48
N ASP A 708 -20.21 30.65 -37.56
CA ASP A 708 -20.74 29.32 -37.87
C ASP A 708 -22.29 29.20 -37.68
N LEU A 709 -22.98 30.34 -37.54
CA LEU A 709 -24.44 30.48 -37.68
C LEU A 709 -24.78 31.03 -39.08
#